data_AF-A0A1B3WNA9-F1
#
_entry.id   AF-A0A1B3WNA9-F1
#
_cell.length_a   1.000
_cell.length_b   1.000
_cell.length_c   1.000
_cell.angle_alpha   90.00
_cell.angle_beta   90.00
_cell.angle_gamma   90.00
#
_symmetry.space_group_name_H-M   'P 1'
#
loop_
_entity.id
_entity.type
_entity.pdbx_description
1 polymer ?
#
loop_
_entity_poly.entity_id
_entity_poly.type
_entity_poly.pdbx_seq_one_letter_code
_entity_poly.pdbx_strand_id
1 'polypeptide(L)'
;MKRRAERGFMTIDRDSVRIRRFAVLGGVLAAGALALALLGPLRLGAPPLRRSLLSWAAALPPAAALIFAGAVVSRPGFRSGLRAAFSGGGRRFAVLTTLISGGGIAVWAALIVRLRLGTAGIFADRVLLTRLEPAALAVWALSAVLYPFLADSAAARAGRTKARIFIALLGIMSLVALTVWRTGLGLTKENAFWGEPTVPLLEWHLLVVWALLLAALRLAVWGGLRTPFAARYSAWLIPVAIYLTAALVWLSIPNQHGFFSPPGREPNFETYPFSDGAFYGHYARALMNGMGFKGADIPPRPLYILILALCHLPFGVRYESVIVCQTLILALLPVVIYQVGAALHSRGAGAAAAALCILRETHGIFAATYAHNVSITKYFFADLPAALAAAFFFWALIQYAAAARSGSPRARFFALLSGGALGILTLIRTQSLILLLVALPTAIFANRNAALKRRAAVAGWLVLGLALCVSPWLIRSRVITGSFVFDHPRTQTGELAASYNIGGFDLSREDGMSDGAYQEKLSAAIRRNIAGYPEEIASFVIAHFFNALIASVRLFPVRTALSRYDELGGGTAFWETGLASETPAVVSIGMVAGCLLAAYGIAAAVRKRGRRGCLPAIGLIVFHFSTALGRYSAGRYLIPMDWAMLLYFGTALAELRDDLTRAAGWRPVRRRVDVFPPCSLRSFGSRGVFALAAVLALLGAALPLAGRLFPATLVPAGRAEVAAKLGLSETDAAAYDYLRSAIAIYPRYYEPGSGEPESAKVGYDAAPEGRLMFLTLSPGGFGTMRLRTDAAPAFFPDNATVWIAGKTDGAVTDVSLVLVEAGDKSALIQSGPRRKE
;
A
#
# COMPACT_ATOMS: atom_id res chain seq x y z
N MET A 1 4.05 -39.59 74.11
CA MET A 1 3.60 -38.95 72.84
C MET A 1 4.74 -39.07 71.82
N LYS A 2 4.98 -40.21 71.16
CA LYS A 2 4.24 -40.89 70.07
C LYS A 2 4.03 -40.04 68.80
N ARG A 3 4.94 -40.25 67.85
CA ARG A 3 4.75 -40.43 66.39
C ARG A 3 3.86 -39.42 65.65
N ARG A 4 4.47 -38.59 64.79
CA ARG A 4 3.98 -38.28 63.43
C ARG A 4 5.04 -37.52 62.60
N ALA A 5 6.20 -38.15 62.43
CA ALA A 5 6.92 -38.05 61.16
C ALA A 5 6.36 -39.14 60.24
N GLU A 6 6.40 -38.92 58.93
CA GLU A 6 6.03 -39.88 57.87
C GLU A 6 4.54 -40.07 57.60
N ARG A 7 3.97 -39.18 56.78
CA ARG A 7 3.14 -39.53 55.61
C ARG A 7 2.72 -38.27 54.87
N GLY A 8 3.61 -37.78 54.02
CA GLY A 8 3.28 -36.85 52.94
C GLY A 8 3.61 -37.54 51.62
N PHE A 9 2.84 -38.57 51.28
CA PHE A 9 2.92 -39.21 49.97
C PHE A 9 2.83 -38.13 48.90
N MET A 10 3.80 -38.14 48.02
CA MET A 10 3.87 -37.42 46.76
C MET A 10 2.62 -37.76 45.93
N THR A 11 1.53 -37.04 46.16
CA THR A 11 0.41 -37.00 45.23
C THR A 11 0.89 -36.19 44.03
N ILE A 12 1.45 -36.91 43.05
CA ILE A 12 1.55 -36.41 41.69
C ILE A 12 0.11 -36.02 41.31
N ASP A 13 -0.12 -34.72 41.30
CA ASP A 13 -1.41 -34.08 41.06
C ASP A 13 -2.10 -34.78 39.88
N ARG A 14 -3.34 -35.26 40.08
CA ARG A 14 -4.13 -35.93 39.04
C ARG A 14 -4.18 -35.09 37.76
N ASP A 15 -4.09 -33.76 37.89
CA ASP A 15 -4.01 -32.84 36.76
C ASP A 15 -2.62 -32.81 36.09
N SER A 16 -1.53 -32.99 36.82
CA SER A 16 -0.18 -33.15 36.25
C SER A 16 -0.02 -34.46 35.48
N VAL A 17 -0.66 -35.55 35.93
CA VAL A 17 -0.73 -36.82 35.19
C VAL A 17 -1.61 -36.67 33.95
N ARG A 18 -2.75 -35.98 34.05
CA ARG A 18 -3.62 -35.69 32.90
C ARG A 18 -2.94 -34.78 31.88
N ILE A 19 -2.17 -33.79 32.31
CA ILE A 19 -1.42 -32.86 31.43
C ILE A 19 -0.21 -33.55 30.81
N ARG A 20 0.53 -34.38 31.55
CA ARG A 20 1.56 -35.26 30.95
C ARG A 20 0.94 -36.22 29.95
N ARG A 21 -0.21 -36.83 30.27
CA ARG A 21 -0.95 -37.67 29.33
C ARG A 21 -1.46 -36.87 28.13
N PHE A 22 -1.87 -35.61 28.27
CA PHE A 22 -2.33 -34.76 27.16
C PHE A 22 -1.17 -34.22 26.31
N ALA A 23 -0.01 -33.93 26.90
CA ALA A 23 1.21 -33.54 26.19
C ALA A 23 1.90 -34.73 25.54
N VAL A 24 1.85 -35.91 26.16
CA VAL A 24 2.23 -37.19 25.56
C VAL A 24 1.22 -37.55 24.47
N LEU A 25 -0.09 -37.39 24.66
CA LEU A 25 -1.09 -37.63 23.63
C LEU A 25 -0.96 -36.63 22.47
N GLY A 26 -0.75 -35.34 22.75
CA GLY A 26 -0.50 -34.31 21.74
C GLY A 26 0.85 -34.49 21.04
N GLY A 27 1.88 -34.94 21.76
CA GLY A 27 3.18 -35.31 21.22
C GLY A 27 3.14 -36.62 20.42
N VAL A 28 2.32 -37.59 20.82
CA VAL A 28 2.07 -38.87 20.12
C VAL A 28 1.15 -38.65 18.92
N LEU A 29 0.22 -37.70 18.98
CA LEU A 29 -0.61 -37.28 17.85
C LEU A 29 0.20 -36.42 16.87
N ALA A 30 1.10 -35.57 17.35
CA ALA A 30 2.01 -34.80 16.50
C ALA A 30 3.11 -35.68 15.89
N ALA A 31 3.70 -36.59 16.67
CA ALA A 31 4.62 -37.61 16.19
C ALA A 31 3.91 -38.66 15.32
N GLY A 32 2.64 -38.95 15.59
CA GLY A 32 1.78 -39.83 14.79
C GLY A 32 1.35 -39.16 13.49
N ALA A 33 1.05 -37.86 13.48
CA ALA A 33 0.80 -37.07 12.28
C ALA A 33 2.09 -36.88 11.47
N LEU A 34 3.23 -36.67 12.13
CA LEU A 34 4.55 -36.64 11.50
C LEU A 34 4.92 -38.02 10.95
N ALA A 35 4.66 -39.11 11.67
CA ALA A 35 4.88 -40.48 11.22
C ALA A 35 3.93 -40.86 10.08
N LEU A 36 2.65 -40.48 10.11
CA LEU A 36 1.69 -40.65 9.00
C LEU A 36 2.09 -39.80 7.78
N ALA A 37 2.62 -38.60 7.98
CA ALA A 37 3.17 -37.76 6.92
C ALA A 37 4.49 -38.33 6.34
N LEU A 38 5.28 -39.02 7.15
CA LEU A 38 6.54 -39.68 6.76
C LEU A 38 6.34 -41.11 6.21
N LEU A 39 5.29 -41.84 6.63
CA LEU A 39 4.94 -43.21 6.21
C LEU A 39 3.95 -43.23 5.03
N GLY A 40 3.14 -42.18 4.87
CA GLY A 40 2.21 -42.01 3.76
C GLY A 40 2.82 -42.13 2.35
N PRO A 41 4.11 -41.83 2.09
CA PRO A 41 4.73 -42.05 0.79
C PRO A 41 5.16 -43.51 0.54
N LEU A 42 5.26 -44.35 1.58
CA LEU A 42 5.94 -45.63 1.45
C LEU A 42 5.04 -46.83 1.08
N ARG A 43 3.69 -46.73 1.07
CA ARG A 43 2.83 -47.90 0.73
C ARG A 43 1.31 -47.70 0.55
N LEU A 44 0.79 -46.50 0.24
CA LEU A 44 -0.67 -46.30 0.11
C LEU A 44 -1.09 -45.97 -1.33
N GLY A 45 -1.63 -46.97 -2.02
CA GLY A 45 -2.00 -46.93 -3.45
C GLY A 45 -3.36 -46.30 -3.80
N ALA A 46 -4.14 -45.78 -2.83
CA ALA A 46 -5.47 -45.22 -3.10
C ALA A 46 -5.53 -43.67 -2.92
N PRO A 47 -5.72 -42.89 -4.01
CA PRO A 47 -5.78 -41.41 -3.98
C PRO A 47 -6.82 -40.79 -3.03
N PRO A 48 -8.06 -41.31 -2.88
CA PRO A 48 -9.06 -40.68 -2.02
C PRO A 48 -8.79 -40.90 -0.53
N LEU A 49 -8.30 -42.09 -0.15
CA LEU A 49 -7.92 -42.39 1.24
C LEU A 49 -6.71 -41.53 1.66
N ARG A 50 -5.74 -41.35 0.77
CA ARG A 50 -4.58 -40.47 0.96
C ARG A 50 -5.00 -39.00 1.12
N ARG A 51 -5.95 -38.50 0.29
CA ARG A 51 -6.51 -37.14 0.40
C ARG A 51 -7.26 -36.93 1.72
N SER A 52 -8.07 -37.89 2.15
CA SER A 52 -8.78 -37.83 3.43
C SER A 52 -7.82 -37.87 4.62
N LEU A 53 -6.84 -38.77 4.64
CA LEU A 53 -5.87 -38.84 5.75
C LEU A 53 -5.01 -37.57 5.84
N LEU A 54 -4.66 -36.96 4.70
CA LEU A 54 -3.92 -35.69 4.66
C LEU A 54 -4.78 -34.48 5.05
N SER A 55 -6.08 -34.46 4.70
CA SER A 55 -6.99 -33.39 5.14
C SER A 55 -7.26 -33.47 6.65
N TRP A 56 -7.38 -34.69 7.21
CA TRP A 56 -7.40 -34.90 8.65
C TRP A 56 -6.08 -34.46 9.30
N ALA A 57 -4.92 -34.82 8.75
CA ALA A 57 -3.62 -34.40 9.27
C ALA A 57 -3.39 -32.88 9.21
N ALA A 58 -4.00 -32.17 8.25
CA ALA A 58 -3.94 -30.71 8.16
C ALA A 58 -4.97 -29.99 9.07
N ALA A 59 -6.13 -30.61 9.34
CA ALA A 59 -7.20 -30.04 10.16
C ALA A 59 -7.03 -30.34 11.66
N LEU A 60 -6.39 -31.45 12.01
CA LEU A 60 -6.17 -31.89 13.40
C LEU A 60 -5.33 -30.90 14.22
N PRO A 61 -4.21 -30.34 13.74
CA PRO A 61 -3.41 -29.40 14.53
C PRO A 61 -4.13 -28.07 14.84
N PRO A 62 -4.82 -27.39 13.89
CA PRO A 62 -5.63 -26.21 14.19
C PRO A 62 -6.80 -26.49 15.13
N ALA A 63 -7.52 -27.61 14.93
CA ALA A 63 -8.64 -27.99 15.79
C ALA A 63 -8.15 -28.33 17.22
N ALA A 64 -7.05 -29.09 17.33
CA ALA A 64 -6.42 -29.38 18.62
C ALA A 64 -5.90 -28.11 19.30
N ALA A 65 -5.35 -27.16 18.55
CA ALA A 65 -4.90 -25.88 19.10
C ALA A 65 -6.06 -24.97 19.55
N LEU A 66 -7.18 -24.95 18.84
CA LEU A 66 -8.39 -24.24 19.24
C LEU A 66 -9.06 -24.89 20.47
N ILE A 67 -9.12 -26.22 20.51
CA ILE A 67 -9.61 -26.97 21.68
C ILE A 67 -8.69 -26.76 22.88
N PHE A 68 -7.37 -26.77 22.67
CA PHE A 68 -6.37 -26.50 23.69
C PHE A 68 -6.47 -25.06 24.19
N ALA A 69 -6.56 -24.07 23.31
CA ALA A 69 -6.77 -22.67 23.67
C ALA A 69 -8.10 -22.48 24.42
N GLY A 70 -9.17 -23.12 23.96
CA GLY A 70 -10.48 -23.13 24.62
C GLY A 70 -10.42 -23.74 26.03
N ALA A 71 -9.76 -24.89 26.19
CA ALA A 71 -9.57 -25.57 27.47
C ALA A 71 -8.69 -24.76 28.44
N VAL A 72 -7.62 -24.14 27.93
CA VAL A 72 -6.76 -23.22 28.68
C VAL A 72 -7.51 -21.95 29.08
N VAL A 73 -8.46 -21.47 28.26
CA VAL A 73 -9.27 -20.29 28.57
C VAL A 73 -10.35 -20.60 29.62
N SER A 74 -10.98 -21.76 29.53
CA SER A 74 -12.17 -22.14 30.31
C SER A 74 -11.89 -22.86 31.63
N ARG A 75 -10.73 -23.55 31.79
CA ARG A 75 -10.43 -24.36 32.98
C ARG A 75 -9.25 -23.82 33.80
N PRO A 76 -9.47 -23.21 34.97
CA PRO A 76 -8.41 -22.67 35.83
C PRO A 76 -7.37 -23.71 36.28
N GLY A 77 -7.78 -24.95 36.59
CA GLY A 77 -6.89 -26.04 37.05
C GLY A 77 -5.89 -26.53 35.99
N PHE A 78 -6.25 -26.42 34.70
CA PHE A 78 -5.36 -26.77 33.60
C PHE A 78 -4.20 -25.77 33.46
N ARG A 79 -4.44 -24.49 33.79
CA ARG A 79 -3.40 -23.45 33.81
C ARG A 79 -2.37 -23.65 34.91
N SER A 80 -2.78 -24.11 36.09
CA SER A 80 -1.88 -24.35 37.22
C SER A 80 -0.93 -25.52 36.96
N GLY A 81 -1.41 -26.62 36.36
CA GLY A 81 -0.54 -27.76 36.02
C GLY A 81 0.46 -27.46 34.90
N LEU A 82 0.09 -26.61 33.92
CA LEU A 82 1.03 -26.08 32.92
C LEU A 82 2.13 -25.21 33.56
N ARG A 83 1.78 -24.32 34.50
CA ARG A 83 2.76 -23.47 35.21
C ARG A 83 3.80 -24.27 35.99
N ALA A 84 3.39 -25.37 36.64
CA ALA A 84 4.27 -26.24 37.42
C ALA A 84 5.30 -26.97 36.54
N ALA A 85 4.96 -27.30 35.28
CA ALA A 85 5.88 -27.95 34.36
C ALA A 85 6.99 -27.01 33.81
N PHE A 86 6.74 -25.69 33.77
CA PHE A 86 7.59 -24.71 33.07
C PHE A 86 8.35 -23.73 33.96
N SER A 87 8.37 -23.91 35.28
CA SER A 87 8.92 -22.97 36.28
C SER A 87 10.47 -22.86 36.36
N GLY A 88 11.24 -23.54 35.50
CA GLY A 88 12.70 -23.66 35.64
C GLY A 88 13.57 -22.76 34.76
N GLY A 89 13.55 -21.43 34.97
CA GLY A 89 14.67 -20.49 34.68
C GLY A 89 15.27 -20.37 33.25
N GLY A 90 16.16 -19.37 33.09
CA GLY A 90 16.67 -18.85 31.80
C GLY A 90 17.42 -19.82 30.86
N ARG A 91 17.92 -20.98 31.34
CA ARG A 91 18.46 -22.05 30.46
C ARG A 91 17.38 -22.66 29.58
N ARG A 92 16.14 -22.78 30.07
CA ARG A 92 15.01 -23.32 29.29
C ARG A 92 14.50 -22.32 28.26
N PHE A 93 14.66 -21.01 28.49
CA PHE A 93 14.45 -20.00 27.46
C PHE A 93 15.52 -20.06 26.38
N ALA A 94 16.80 -20.20 26.73
CA ALA A 94 17.86 -20.39 25.73
C ALA A 94 17.58 -21.64 24.87
N VAL A 95 17.25 -22.77 25.47
CA VAL A 95 16.90 -24.00 24.76
C VAL A 95 15.63 -23.83 23.92
N LEU A 96 14.58 -23.17 24.42
CA LEU A 96 13.32 -22.99 23.68
C LEU A 96 13.46 -21.95 22.55
N THR A 97 14.20 -20.86 22.76
CA THR A 97 14.49 -19.91 21.69
C THR A 97 15.41 -20.55 20.66
N THR A 98 16.39 -21.36 21.08
CA THR A 98 17.20 -22.18 20.18
C THR A 98 16.39 -23.31 19.51
N LEU A 99 15.29 -23.81 20.09
CA LEU A 99 14.41 -24.81 19.47
C LEU A 99 13.34 -24.20 18.58
N ILE A 100 12.85 -22.99 18.87
CA ILE A 100 11.86 -22.27 18.04
C ILE A 100 12.58 -21.52 16.90
N SER A 101 13.68 -20.83 17.22
CA SER A 101 14.54 -20.18 16.23
C SER A 101 15.37 -21.22 15.50
N GLY A 102 15.99 -22.18 16.18
CA GLY A 102 16.72 -23.27 15.52
C GLY A 102 15.81 -24.32 14.93
N GLY A 103 14.57 -24.51 15.37
CA GLY A 103 13.58 -25.34 14.67
C GLY A 103 13.04 -24.65 13.43
N GLY A 104 12.76 -23.35 13.48
CA GLY A 104 12.45 -22.56 12.28
C GLY A 104 13.62 -22.53 11.30
N ILE A 105 14.84 -22.27 11.79
CA ILE A 105 16.07 -22.26 10.99
C ILE A 105 16.46 -23.66 10.51
N ALA A 106 16.24 -24.73 11.29
CA ALA A 106 16.55 -26.10 10.88
C ALA A 106 15.47 -26.68 9.97
N VAL A 107 14.20 -26.30 10.13
CA VAL A 107 13.16 -26.59 9.13
C VAL A 107 13.51 -25.87 7.84
N TRP A 108 13.87 -24.58 7.89
CA TRP A 108 14.33 -23.84 6.71
C TRP A 108 15.64 -24.36 6.12
N ALA A 109 16.62 -24.74 6.94
CA ALA A 109 17.90 -25.29 6.48
C ALA A 109 17.73 -26.71 5.96
N ALA A 110 16.86 -27.53 6.56
CA ALA A 110 16.49 -28.84 6.04
C ALA A 110 15.69 -28.70 4.75
N LEU A 111 14.79 -27.71 4.63
CA LEU A 111 14.14 -27.34 3.37
C LEU A 111 15.21 -26.95 2.34
N ILE A 112 16.10 -26.00 2.63
CA ILE A 112 17.14 -25.53 1.70
C ILE A 112 18.12 -26.66 1.31
N VAL A 113 18.53 -27.51 2.25
CA VAL A 113 19.41 -28.66 1.99
C VAL A 113 18.69 -29.72 1.16
N ARG A 114 17.41 -30.01 1.43
CA ARG A 114 16.59 -30.97 0.67
C ARG A 114 16.21 -30.44 -0.72
N LEU A 115 16.08 -29.12 -0.85
CA LEU A 115 15.96 -28.40 -2.12
C LEU A 115 17.30 -28.42 -2.91
N ARG A 116 18.46 -28.30 -2.24
CA ARG A 116 19.79 -28.42 -2.87
C ARG A 116 20.18 -29.84 -3.28
N LEU A 117 19.65 -30.87 -2.62
CA LEU A 117 20.07 -32.26 -2.84
C LEU A 117 19.41 -32.98 -4.03
N GLY A 118 18.53 -32.32 -4.80
CA GLY A 118 18.19 -32.77 -6.16
C GLY A 118 17.67 -34.21 -6.33
N THR A 119 17.09 -34.83 -5.31
CA THR A 119 16.66 -36.24 -5.42
C THR A 119 15.30 -36.34 -6.14
N ALA A 120 15.36 -36.45 -7.47
CA ALA A 120 14.56 -37.25 -8.43
C ALA A 120 13.10 -37.69 -8.15
N GLY A 121 12.33 -37.02 -7.28
CA GLY A 121 10.92 -37.31 -6.98
C GLY A 121 10.05 -36.07 -7.05
N ILE A 122 10.02 -35.41 -8.22
CA ILE A 122 9.84 -33.96 -8.36
C ILE A 122 8.41 -33.41 -8.11
N PHE A 123 7.35 -34.23 -8.05
CA PHE A 123 5.97 -33.71 -7.95
C PHE A 123 5.26 -33.94 -6.61
N ALA A 124 5.34 -35.13 -6.00
CA ALA A 124 4.51 -35.44 -4.81
C ALA A 124 5.04 -34.80 -3.52
N ASP A 125 6.35 -34.81 -3.29
CA ASP A 125 6.98 -34.23 -2.10
C ASP A 125 7.06 -32.71 -2.18
N ARG A 126 7.18 -32.18 -3.40
CA ARG A 126 7.15 -30.73 -3.68
C ARG A 126 5.75 -30.16 -3.42
N VAL A 127 4.68 -30.86 -3.79
CA VAL A 127 3.29 -30.50 -3.47
C VAL A 127 3.00 -30.62 -1.97
N LEU A 128 3.60 -31.60 -1.27
CA LEU A 128 3.44 -31.75 0.17
C LEU A 128 4.13 -30.60 0.93
N LEU A 129 5.34 -30.22 0.51
CA LEU A 129 6.10 -29.09 1.08
C LEU A 129 5.43 -27.74 0.82
N THR A 130 4.95 -27.47 -0.40
CA THR A 130 4.21 -26.22 -0.71
C THR A 130 2.88 -26.13 0.03
N ARG A 131 2.26 -27.27 0.37
CA ARG A 131 1.02 -27.31 1.17
C ARG A 131 1.25 -27.20 2.68
N LEU A 132 2.41 -27.66 3.17
CA LEU A 132 2.76 -27.65 4.59
C LEU A 132 3.46 -26.35 5.02
N GLU A 133 4.06 -25.59 4.10
CA GLU A 133 4.73 -24.32 4.41
C GLU A 133 3.80 -23.26 5.06
N PRO A 134 2.60 -22.96 4.52
CA PRO A 134 1.65 -22.07 5.18
C PRO A 134 1.10 -22.66 6.48
N ALA A 135 0.96 -23.99 6.58
CA ALA A 135 0.54 -24.66 7.79
C ALA A 135 1.61 -24.61 8.89
N ALA A 136 2.89 -24.73 8.53
CA ALA A 136 4.02 -24.59 9.44
C ALA A 136 4.19 -23.12 9.88
N LEU A 137 4.01 -22.16 8.99
CA LEU A 137 3.96 -20.73 9.30
C LEU A 137 2.75 -20.39 10.18
N ALA A 138 1.58 -20.98 9.92
CA ALA A 138 0.39 -20.81 10.75
C ALA A 138 0.58 -21.46 12.13
N VAL A 139 1.09 -22.69 12.22
CA VAL A 139 1.41 -23.35 13.48
C VAL A 139 2.50 -22.59 14.24
N TRP A 140 3.50 -22.05 13.56
CA TRP A 140 4.52 -21.19 14.16
C TRP A 140 3.92 -19.89 14.67
N ALA A 141 3.12 -19.18 13.87
CA ALA A 141 2.43 -17.96 14.26
C ALA A 141 1.45 -18.22 15.42
N LEU A 142 0.70 -19.31 15.38
CA LEU A 142 -0.22 -19.73 16.44
C LEU A 142 0.54 -20.08 17.72
N SER A 143 1.60 -20.88 17.62
CA SER A 143 2.41 -21.31 18.77
C SER A 143 3.13 -20.13 19.40
N ALA A 144 3.66 -19.22 18.58
CA ALA A 144 4.32 -18.00 19.03
C ALA A 144 3.31 -17.05 19.68
N VAL A 145 2.12 -16.85 19.09
CA VAL A 145 1.07 -15.99 19.66
C VAL A 145 0.44 -16.59 20.91
N LEU A 146 0.28 -17.92 21.00
CA LEU A 146 -0.38 -18.61 22.12
C LEU A 146 0.54 -18.82 23.34
N TYR A 147 1.84 -19.03 23.13
CA TYR A 147 2.81 -19.30 24.20
C TYR A 147 2.88 -18.22 25.31
N PRO A 148 2.82 -16.91 25.01
CA PRO A 148 2.80 -15.85 26.01
C PRO A 148 1.56 -15.83 26.89
N PHE A 149 0.47 -16.44 26.45
CA PHE A 149 -0.73 -16.62 27.27
C PHE A 149 -0.61 -17.83 28.21
N LEU A 150 0.33 -18.75 27.94
CA LEU A 150 0.63 -19.94 28.74
C LEU A 150 1.69 -19.69 29.83
N ALA A 151 2.66 -18.81 29.59
CA ALA A 151 3.71 -18.47 30.55
C ALA A 151 3.28 -17.31 31.47
N ASP A 152 3.08 -17.55 32.77
CA ASP A 152 2.63 -16.51 33.71
C ASP A 152 3.71 -16.11 34.73
N SER A 153 3.82 -14.80 35.01
CA SER A 153 4.12 -14.27 36.34
C SER A 153 3.73 -12.77 36.44
N ALA A 154 3.03 -12.39 37.52
CA ALA A 154 2.66 -11.05 38.03
C ALA A 154 2.01 -10.01 37.08
N ALA A 155 2.05 -10.17 35.75
CA ALA A 155 1.46 -9.31 34.72
C ALA A 155 0.01 -9.70 34.36
N ALA A 156 -0.59 -10.63 35.11
CA ALA A 156 -1.83 -11.35 34.80
C ALA A 156 -3.09 -10.46 34.57
N ARG A 157 -3.12 -9.21 35.02
CA ARG A 157 -4.26 -8.29 34.74
C ARG A 157 -4.12 -7.59 33.38
N ALA A 158 -2.91 -7.15 33.02
CA ALA A 158 -2.64 -6.49 31.74
C ALA A 158 -2.67 -7.47 30.55
N GLY A 159 -2.25 -8.72 30.76
CA GLY A 159 -2.37 -9.80 29.76
C GLY A 159 -3.83 -10.15 29.43
N ARG A 160 -4.73 -10.11 30.44
CA ARG A 160 -6.17 -10.38 30.26
C ARG A 160 -6.87 -9.35 29.37
N THR A 161 -6.56 -8.07 29.51
CA THR A 161 -7.14 -7.03 28.64
C THR A 161 -6.72 -7.24 27.18
N LYS A 162 -5.43 -7.57 26.94
CA LYS A 162 -4.94 -7.92 25.61
C LYS A 162 -5.70 -9.09 25.01
N ALA A 163 -5.80 -10.18 25.78
CA ALA A 163 -6.45 -11.42 25.35
C ALA A 163 -7.92 -11.17 24.98
N ARG A 164 -8.66 -10.38 25.79
CA ARG A 164 -10.05 -10.02 25.50
C ARG A 164 -10.19 -9.27 24.19
N ILE A 165 -9.33 -8.27 23.95
CA ILE A 165 -9.36 -7.49 22.69
C ILE A 165 -9.01 -8.40 21.51
N PHE A 166 -7.96 -9.22 21.65
CA PHE A 166 -7.54 -10.16 20.62
C PHE A 166 -8.65 -11.17 20.27
N ILE A 167 -9.28 -11.79 21.26
CA ILE A 167 -10.39 -12.73 21.06
C ILE A 167 -11.60 -12.02 20.43
N ALA A 168 -11.93 -10.80 20.86
CA ALA A 168 -13.02 -10.04 20.26
C ALA A 168 -12.76 -9.72 18.78
N LEU A 169 -11.53 -9.28 18.45
CA LEU A 169 -11.13 -9.03 17.07
C LEU A 169 -11.17 -10.32 16.24
N LEU A 170 -10.65 -11.43 16.78
CA LEU A 170 -10.70 -12.72 16.11
C LEU A 170 -12.14 -13.17 15.86
N GLY A 171 -13.03 -13.01 16.84
CA GLY A 171 -14.46 -13.29 16.68
C GLY A 171 -15.11 -12.46 15.57
N ILE A 172 -14.79 -11.17 15.47
CA ILE A 172 -15.27 -10.30 14.38
C ILE A 172 -14.73 -10.78 13.03
N MET A 173 -13.42 -11.05 12.94
CA MET A 173 -12.78 -11.50 11.69
C MET A 173 -13.28 -12.89 11.27
N SER A 174 -13.54 -13.79 12.22
CA SER A 174 -14.15 -15.10 11.96
C SER A 174 -15.60 -14.98 11.49
N LEU A 175 -16.38 -14.04 12.04
CA LEU A 175 -17.73 -13.76 11.56
C LEU A 175 -17.70 -13.24 10.11
N VAL A 176 -16.81 -12.29 9.82
CA VAL A 176 -16.57 -11.77 8.46
C VAL A 176 -16.17 -12.90 7.51
N ALA A 177 -15.22 -13.76 7.91
CA ALA A 177 -14.79 -14.90 7.11
C ALA A 177 -15.92 -15.91 6.87
N LEU A 178 -16.77 -16.17 7.89
CA LEU A 178 -17.94 -17.02 7.76
C LEU A 178 -18.95 -16.43 6.78
N THR A 179 -19.18 -15.12 6.83
CA THR A 179 -20.03 -14.42 5.86
C THR A 179 -19.49 -14.60 4.44
N VAL A 180 -18.21 -14.27 4.21
CA VAL A 180 -17.54 -14.45 2.91
C VAL A 180 -17.65 -15.90 2.41
N TRP A 181 -17.40 -16.87 3.28
CA TRP A 181 -17.49 -18.29 2.92
C TRP A 181 -18.90 -18.72 2.54
N ARG A 182 -19.93 -18.24 3.24
CA ARG A 182 -21.33 -18.59 2.95
C ARG A 182 -21.88 -17.91 1.71
N THR A 183 -21.50 -16.66 1.46
CA THR A 183 -22.12 -15.82 0.43
C THR A 183 -21.29 -15.68 -0.83
N GLY A 184 -19.98 -16.00 -0.78
CA GLY A 184 -19.05 -15.69 -1.86
C GLY A 184 -18.71 -14.20 -1.99
N LEU A 185 -19.18 -13.34 -1.07
CA LEU A 185 -18.96 -11.89 -1.13
C LEU A 185 -17.46 -11.57 -1.15
N GLY A 186 -17.04 -10.77 -2.12
CA GLY A 186 -15.64 -10.39 -2.29
C GLY A 186 -14.76 -11.45 -2.96
N LEU A 187 -15.30 -12.63 -3.30
CA LEU A 187 -14.60 -13.71 -4.01
C LEU A 187 -15.07 -13.88 -5.46
N THR A 188 -16.38 -13.74 -5.70
CA THR A 188 -16.98 -13.87 -7.04
C THR A 188 -16.67 -12.62 -7.86
N LYS A 189 -15.95 -12.79 -8.97
CA LYS A 189 -15.62 -11.70 -9.88
C LYS A 189 -16.90 -11.13 -10.48
N GLU A 190 -17.03 -9.81 -10.41
CA GLU A 190 -18.07 -9.05 -11.12
C GLU A 190 -17.44 -8.37 -12.35
N ASN A 191 -18.22 -8.15 -13.41
CA ASN A 191 -17.70 -7.78 -14.74
C ASN A 191 -17.10 -6.37 -14.85
N ALA A 192 -17.29 -5.48 -13.87
CA ALA A 192 -16.76 -4.11 -13.93
C ALA A 192 -15.77 -3.83 -12.80
N PHE A 193 -14.54 -3.46 -13.17
CA PHE A 193 -13.46 -2.95 -12.29
C PHE A 193 -13.14 -3.83 -11.07
N TRP A 194 -13.27 -5.16 -11.18
CA TRP A 194 -12.81 -6.07 -10.14
C TRP A 194 -11.29 -6.17 -10.14
N GLY A 195 -10.65 -5.89 -9.00
CA GLY A 195 -9.19 -5.88 -8.91
C GLY A 195 -8.61 -7.06 -8.12
N GLU A 196 -7.44 -7.51 -8.55
CA GLU A 196 -6.61 -8.42 -7.77
C GLU A 196 -5.91 -7.67 -6.61
N PRO A 197 -5.42 -8.37 -5.57
CA PRO A 197 -4.64 -7.74 -4.51
C PRO A 197 -3.38 -7.05 -5.02
N THR A 198 -2.83 -6.15 -4.20
CA THR A 198 -1.54 -5.52 -4.51
C THR A 198 -0.36 -6.45 -4.18
N VAL A 199 0.85 -6.02 -4.54
CA VAL A 199 2.09 -6.75 -4.26
C VAL A 199 2.21 -7.03 -2.75
N PRO A 200 2.24 -8.30 -2.32
CA PRO A 200 2.34 -8.68 -0.92
C PRO A 200 3.79 -8.64 -0.43
N LEU A 201 3.95 -8.88 0.88
CA LEU A 201 5.25 -9.31 1.40
C LEU A 201 5.64 -10.67 0.82
N LEU A 202 6.90 -11.07 1.02
CA LEU A 202 7.39 -12.43 0.88
C LEU A 202 7.52 -13.06 2.27
N GLU A 203 7.39 -14.38 2.38
CA GLU A 203 7.38 -15.14 3.63
C GLU A 203 8.64 -14.85 4.47
N TRP A 204 9.79 -14.80 3.80
CA TRP A 204 11.08 -14.53 4.43
C TRP A 204 11.22 -13.08 4.93
N HIS A 205 10.44 -12.11 4.43
CA HIS A 205 10.47 -10.73 4.94
C HIS A 205 10.12 -10.68 6.43
N LEU A 206 9.08 -11.43 6.85
CA LEU A 206 8.67 -11.49 8.26
C LEU A 206 9.75 -12.13 9.13
N LEU A 207 10.43 -13.16 8.62
CA LEU A 207 11.51 -13.86 9.31
C LEU A 207 12.75 -12.98 9.47
N VAL A 208 13.15 -12.24 8.43
CA VAL A 208 14.27 -11.30 8.48
C VAL A 208 13.99 -10.21 9.51
N VAL A 209 12.80 -9.60 9.47
CA VAL A 209 12.42 -8.57 10.45
C VAL A 209 12.39 -9.13 11.86
N TRP A 210 11.91 -10.36 12.04
CA TRP A 210 11.95 -11.06 13.32
C TRP A 210 13.38 -11.28 13.82
N ALA A 211 14.28 -11.76 12.95
CA ALA A 211 15.69 -11.95 13.26
C ALA A 211 16.38 -10.65 13.66
N LEU A 212 16.11 -9.54 12.96
CA LEU A 212 16.61 -8.21 13.29
C LEU A 212 16.13 -7.74 14.68
N LEU A 213 14.87 -8.00 15.02
CA LEU A 213 14.33 -7.69 16.35
C LEU A 213 15.01 -8.48 17.48
N LEU A 214 15.35 -9.76 17.23
CA LEU A 214 16.08 -10.61 18.18
C LEU A 214 17.56 -10.20 18.29
N ALA A 215 18.20 -9.86 17.17
CA ALA A 215 19.57 -9.35 17.15
C ALA A 215 19.67 -8.03 17.92
N ALA A 216 18.74 -7.08 17.69
CA ALA A 216 18.66 -5.83 18.42
C ALA A 216 18.45 -6.04 19.94
N LEU A 217 17.64 -7.04 20.32
CA LEU A 217 17.47 -7.43 21.72
C LEU A 217 18.79 -7.96 22.30
N ARG A 218 19.50 -8.85 21.59
CA ARG A 218 20.77 -9.41 22.05
C ARG A 218 21.84 -8.33 22.21
N LEU A 219 21.93 -7.39 21.27
CA LEU A 219 22.83 -6.24 21.36
C LEU A 219 22.48 -5.34 22.56
N ALA A 220 21.20 -5.07 22.79
CA ALA A 220 20.76 -4.29 23.95
C ALA A 220 21.12 -4.96 25.30
N VAL A 221 21.14 -6.29 25.32
CA VAL A 221 21.49 -7.10 26.49
C VAL A 221 23.01 -7.20 26.68
N TRP A 222 23.76 -7.53 25.62
CA TRP A 222 25.20 -7.76 25.66
C TRP A 222 26.01 -6.48 25.77
N GLY A 223 25.63 -5.44 25.02
CA GLY A 223 26.34 -4.16 25.01
C GLY A 223 26.13 -3.33 26.27
N GLY A 224 25.35 -3.84 27.25
CA GLY A 224 25.04 -3.15 28.49
C GLY A 224 24.71 -1.68 28.25
N LEU A 225 23.92 -1.36 27.20
CA LEU A 225 23.71 -0.02 26.62
C LEU A 225 23.22 0.99 27.67
N ARG A 226 24.17 1.41 28.49
CA ARG A 226 24.11 2.38 29.58
C ARG A 226 24.67 3.72 29.13
N THR A 227 25.09 3.85 27.87
CA THR A 227 25.59 5.10 27.31
C THR A 227 24.43 6.09 27.16
N PRO A 228 24.41 7.21 27.91
CA PRO A 228 23.39 8.26 27.78
C PRO A 228 23.35 8.84 26.37
N PHE A 229 24.47 8.78 25.66
CA PHE A 229 24.65 9.18 24.26
C PHE A 229 23.68 8.43 23.32
N ALA A 230 23.75 7.11 23.22
CA ALA A 230 22.86 6.33 22.34
C ALA A 230 21.37 6.56 22.65
N ALA A 231 20.99 6.68 23.93
CA ALA A 231 19.62 6.99 24.32
C ALA A 231 19.17 8.41 23.88
N ARG A 232 20.05 9.41 24.02
CA ARG A 232 19.81 10.81 23.64
C ARG A 232 19.67 11.00 22.13
N TYR A 233 20.52 10.37 21.33
CA TYR A 233 20.54 10.56 19.88
C TYR A 233 19.66 9.55 19.10
N SER A 234 19.23 8.45 19.73
CA SER A 234 18.31 7.46 19.10
C SER A 234 17.01 8.04 18.56
N ALA A 235 16.56 9.19 19.07
CA ALA A 235 15.32 9.84 18.64
C ALA A 235 15.37 10.37 17.19
N TRP A 236 16.56 10.68 16.66
CA TRP A 236 16.76 11.15 15.29
C TRP A 236 17.63 10.21 14.47
N LEU A 237 18.61 9.52 15.08
CA LEU A 237 19.46 8.55 14.39
C LEU A 237 18.68 7.40 13.76
N ILE A 238 17.66 6.86 14.44
CA ILE A 238 16.85 5.76 13.91
C ILE A 238 16.02 6.22 12.69
N PRO A 239 15.23 7.31 12.76
CA PRO A 239 14.59 7.89 11.59
C PRO A 239 15.53 8.15 10.41
N VAL A 240 16.71 8.74 10.67
CA VAL A 240 17.71 9.01 9.63
C VAL A 240 18.24 7.71 9.02
N ALA A 241 18.58 6.72 9.84
CA ALA A 241 19.03 5.41 9.35
C ALA A 241 17.96 4.71 8.50
N ILE A 242 16.69 4.79 8.90
CA ILE A 242 15.56 4.25 8.12
C ILE A 242 15.45 4.97 6.78
N TYR A 243 15.51 6.31 6.78
CA TYR A 243 15.47 7.11 5.56
C TYR A 243 16.60 6.74 4.60
N LEU A 244 17.84 6.74 5.09
CA LEU A 244 19.01 6.42 4.30
C LEU A 244 18.96 4.97 3.78
N THR A 245 18.50 4.01 4.59
CA THR A 245 18.33 2.62 4.15
C THR A 245 17.31 2.53 3.01
N ALA A 246 16.14 3.15 3.16
CA ALA A 246 15.11 3.16 2.12
C ALA A 246 15.60 3.82 0.83
N ALA A 247 16.20 5.02 0.95
CA ALA A 247 16.75 5.75 -0.19
C ALA A 247 17.85 4.96 -0.89
N LEU A 248 18.84 4.43 -0.16
CA LEU A 248 19.95 3.66 -0.73
C LEU A 248 19.46 2.39 -1.43
N VAL A 249 18.58 1.61 -0.79
CA VAL A 249 18.05 0.37 -1.37
C VAL A 249 17.24 0.69 -2.64
N TRP A 250 16.28 1.60 -2.58
CA TRP A 250 15.41 1.87 -3.73
C TRP A 250 16.11 2.62 -4.86
N LEU A 251 17.11 3.47 -4.57
CA LEU A 251 17.92 4.10 -5.62
C LEU A 251 18.93 3.14 -6.24
N SER A 252 19.42 2.14 -5.50
CA SER A 252 20.33 1.12 -6.04
C SER A 252 19.68 0.20 -7.07
N ILE A 253 18.35 0.13 -7.08
CA ILE A 253 17.59 -0.67 -8.05
C ILE A 253 17.21 0.26 -9.22
N PRO A 254 17.68 -0.02 -10.45
CA PRO A 254 17.28 0.75 -11.62
C PRO A 254 15.79 0.57 -11.89
N ASN A 255 15.20 1.49 -12.65
CA ASN A 255 13.82 1.36 -13.08
C ASN A 255 13.60 0.00 -13.76
N GLN A 256 12.66 -0.77 -13.23
CA GLN A 256 12.33 -2.07 -13.76
C GLN A 256 11.25 -1.86 -14.82
N HIS A 257 11.62 -2.01 -16.08
CA HIS A 257 10.71 -1.76 -17.19
C HIS A 257 9.53 -2.73 -17.16
N GLY A 258 8.34 -2.17 -17.19
CA GLY A 258 7.07 -2.88 -17.18
C GLY A 258 6.00 -2.05 -17.86
N PHE A 259 4.75 -2.48 -17.80
CA PHE A 259 3.65 -1.85 -18.54
C PHE A 259 3.55 -0.31 -18.36
N PHE A 260 3.78 0.21 -17.15
CA PHE A 260 3.66 1.64 -16.86
C PHE A 260 4.92 2.47 -17.16
N SER A 261 6.03 1.81 -17.47
CA SER A 261 7.31 2.42 -17.86
C SER A 261 8.02 1.46 -18.83
N PRO A 262 7.51 1.35 -20.07
CA PRO A 262 8.08 0.45 -21.06
C PRO A 262 9.55 0.81 -21.34
N PRO A 263 10.36 -0.14 -21.83
CA PRO A 263 11.75 0.12 -22.15
C PRO A 263 11.86 1.26 -23.17
N GLY A 264 12.99 1.98 -23.13
CA GLY A 264 13.25 3.06 -24.06
C GLY A 264 13.23 2.58 -25.51
N ARG A 265 12.60 3.37 -26.39
CA ARG A 265 12.51 3.10 -27.83
C ARG A 265 13.20 4.20 -28.62
N GLU A 266 13.53 3.90 -29.87
CA GLU A 266 13.89 4.94 -30.84
C GLU A 266 12.87 6.10 -30.81
N PRO A 267 13.31 7.33 -31.06
CA PRO A 267 14.59 7.72 -31.67
C PRO A 267 15.72 8.03 -30.69
N ASN A 268 15.44 8.16 -29.38
CA ASN A 268 16.44 8.54 -28.38
C ASN A 268 16.63 7.52 -27.25
N PHE A 269 15.89 6.41 -27.26
CA PHE A 269 15.96 5.33 -26.27
C PHE A 269 15.71 5.80 -24.83
N GLU A 270 15.01 6.92 -24.66
CA GLU A 270 14.59 7.39 -23.34
C GLU A 270 13.37 6.62 -22.83
N THR A 271 13.36 6.33 -21.53
CA THR A 271 12.18 5.78 -20.87
C THR A 271 11.15 6.89 -20.66
N TYR A 272 9.89 6.59 -20.94
CA TYR A 272 8.78 7.52 -20.79
C TYR A 272 7.62 6.91 -20.01
N PRO A 273 6.87 7.73 -19.24
CA PRO A 273 5.70 7.23 -18.54
C PRO A 273 4.65 6.74 -19.53
N PHE A 274 3.91 5.70 -19.16
CA PHE A 274 2.84 5.13 -19.99
C PHE A 274 1.53 5.02 -19.21
N SER A 275 0.41 4.89 -19.94
CA SER A 275 -0.95 4.85 -19.38
C SER A 275 -1.25 6.03 -18.43
N ASP A 276 -1.81 5.82 -17.24
CA ASP A 276 -2.18 6.93 -16.35
C ASP A 276 -0.97 7.75 -15.86
N GLY A 277 0.22 7.13 -15.80
CA GLY A 277 1.44 7.84 -15.46
C GLY A 277 1.80 8.91 -16.51
N ALA A 278 1.52 8.63 -17.79
CA ALA A 278 1.71 9.58 -18.87
C ALA A 278 0.80 10.79 -18.69
N PHE A 279 -0.43 10.58 -18.21
CA PHE A 279 -1.39 11.65 -17.96
C PHE A 279 -0.88 12.64 -16.91
N TYR A 280 -0.38 12.15 -15.76
CA TYR A 280 0.18 13.04 -14.72
C TYR A 280 1.47 13.72 -15.17
N GLY A 281 2.36 12.97 -15.83
CA GLY A 281 3.58 13.51 -16.40
C GLY A 281 3.29 14.64 -17.39
N HIS A 282 2.29 14.47 -18.24
CA HIS A 282 1.92 15.45 -19.24
C HIS A 282 1.42 16.79 -18.63
N TYR A 283 0.64 16.78 -17.54
CA TYR A 283 0.32 18.03 -16.83
C TYR A 283 1.54 18.61 -16.12
N ALA A 284 2.42 17.77 -15.57
CA ALA A 284 3.63 18.24 -14.89
C ALA A 284 4.57 18.96 -15.87
N ARG A 285 4.72 18.42 -17.09
CA ARG A 285 5.49 19.03 -18.18
C ARG A 285 4.82 20.31 -18.69
N ALA A 286 3.49 20.36 -18.75
CA ALA A 286 2.76 21.59 -19.08
C ALA A 286 2.99 22.70 -18.05
N LEU A 287 2.91 22.38 -16.75
CA LEU A 287 3.23 23.33 -15.67
C LEU A 287 4.65 23.85 -15.77
N MET A 288 5.62 22.94 -15.94
CA MET A 288 7.05 23.28 -16.03
C MET A 288 7.36 24.22 -17.20
N ASN A 289 6.61 24.10 -18.31
CA ASN A 289 6.74 24.97 -19.49
C ASN A 289 5.89 26.26 -19.41
N GLY A 290 5.38 26.62 -18.22
CA GLY A 290 4.61 27.85 -18.00
C GLY A 290 3.23 27.87 -18.63
N MET A 291 2.68 26.70 -19.00
CA MET A 291 1.35 26.59 -19.64
C MET A 291 0.21 26.40 -18.63
N GLY A 292 0.53 26.47 -17.33
CA GLY A 292 -0.41 26.14 -16.25
C GLY A 292 -0.85 24.67 -16.29
N PHE A 293 -1.96 24.36 -15.63
CA PHE A 293 -2.58 23.04 -15.72
C PHE A 293 -3.37 22.88 -17.01
N LYS A 294 -2.71 23.02 -18.17
CA LYS A 294 -3.37 23.02 -19.49
C LYS A 294 -4.40 24.16 -19.66
N GLY A 295 -4.02 25.37 -19.24
CA GLY A 295 -4.92 26.53 -19.28
C GLY A 295 -6.07 26.44 -18.26
N ALA A 296 -7.30 26.42 -18.77
CA ALA A 296 -8.55 26.38 -17.99
C ALA A 296 -8.94 24.97 -17.52
N ASP A 297 -8.13 23.95 -17.79
CA ASP A 297 -8.47 22.59 -17.40
C ASP A 297 -8.32 22.37 -15.88
N ILE A 298 -9.03 21.35 -15.39
CA ILE A 298 -8.95 20.87 -14.00
C ILE A 298 -8.37 19.46 -14.03
N PRO A 299 -7.06 19.28 -13.80
CA PRO A 299 -6.48 17.95 -13.70
C PRO A 299 -6.97 17.19 -12.47
N PRO A 300 -6.92 15.86 -12.51
CA PRO A 300 -7.01 15.06 -11.32
C PRO A 300 -5.73 15.19 -10.48
N ARG A 301 -5.85 15.10 -9.15
CA ARG A 301 -4.70 14.96 -8.22
C ARG A 301 -3.69 16.12 -8.35
N PRO A 302 -4.15 17.37 -8.26
CA PRO A 302 -3.36 18.56 -8.59
C PRO A 302 -2.05 18.67 -7.82
N LEU A 303 -2.02 18.27 -6.54
CA LEU A 303 -0.81 18.37 -5.73
C LEU A 303 0.26 17.37 -6.15
N TYR A 304 -0.13 16.18 -6.61
CA TYR A 304 0.82 15.20 -7.13
C TYR A 304 1.49 15.69 -8.42
N ILE A 305 0.71 16.28 -9.31
CA ILE A 305 1.23 16.88 -10.55
C ILE A 305 2.22 18.02 -10.24
N LEU A 306 1.89 18.88 -9.26
CA LEU A 306 2.81 19.93 -8.83
C LEU A 306 4.13 19.34 -8.28
N ILE A 307 4.07 18.26 -7.49
CA ILE A 307 5.27 17.57 -6.99
C ILE A 307 6.13 17.07 -8.17
N LEU A 308 5.53 16.46 -9.19
CA LEU A 308 6.26 16.02 -10.38
C LEU A 308 6.90 17.21 -11.13
N ALA A 309 6.16 18.30 -11.31
CA ALA A 309 6.68 19.51 -11.97
C ALA A 309 7.88 20.11 -11.21
N LEU A 310 7.83 20.12 -9.87
CA LEU A 310 8.94 20.56 -9.04
C LEU A 310 10.14 19.61 -9.13
N CYS A 311 9.93 18.29 -9.25
CA CYS A 311 11.02 17.33 -9.43
C CYS A 311 11.73 17.46 -10.78
N HIS A 312 11.09 18.03 -11.80
CA HIS A 312 11.75 18.35 -13.07
C HIS A 312 12.73 19.53 -12.99
N LEU A 313 12.55 20.47 -12.06
CA LEU A 313 13.40 21.67 -11.96
C LEU A 313 14.90 21.36 -11.75
N PRO A 314 15.31 20.57 -10.73
CA PRO A 314 16.73 20.34 -10.47
C PRO A 314 17.41 19.37 -11.44
N PHE A 315 16.65 18.51 -12.13
CA PHE A 315 17.23 17.38 -12.89
C PHE A 315 16.81 17.31 -14.36
N GLY A 316 16.05 18.29 -14.84
CA GLY A 316 15.58 18.38 -16.22
C GLY A 316 14.41 17.45 -16.52
N VAL A 317 14.29 17.09 -17.80
CA VAL A 317 13.06 16.49 -18.36
C VAL A 317 13.08 14.95 -18.42
N ARG A 318 14.26 14.35 -18.24
CA ARG A 318 14.44 12.89 -18.32
C ARG A 318 13.66 12.18 -17.21
N TYR A 319 13.01 11.07 -17.58
CA TYR A 319 12.22 10.28 -16.65
C TYR A 319 13.02 9.78 -15.43
N GLU A 320 14.18 9.19 -15.67
CA GLU A 320 15.08 8.65 -14.63
C GLU A 320 15.46 9.71 -13.58
N SER A 321 15.65 10.95 -14.02
CA SER A 321 15.96 12.08 -13.16
C SER A 321 14.80 12.45 -12.23
N VAL A 322 13.56 12.42 -12.72
CA VAL A 322 12.36 12.72 -11.92
C VAL A 322 12.09 11.62 -10.91
N ILE A 323 12.23 10.35 -11.31
CA ILE A 323 11.97 9.23 -10.40
C ILE A 323 13.02 9.15 -9.28
N VAL A 324 14.26 9.64 -9.48
CA VAL A 324 15.24 9.81 -8.39
C VAL A 324 14.72 10.79 -7.34
N CYS A 325 14.27 11.99 -7.76
CA CYS A 325 13.65 12.98 -6.88
C CYS A 325 12.44 12.40 -6.13
N GLN A 326 11.54 11.75 -6.85
CA GLN A 326 10.35 11.13 -6.28
C GLN A 326 10.72 10.02 -5.27
N THR A 327 11.67 9.14 -5.60
CA THR A 327 12.12 8.06 -4.72
C THR A 327 12.69 8.62 -3.42
N LEU A 328 13.46 9.72 -3.49
CA LEU A 328 14.00 10.41 -2.32
C LEU A 328 12.92 11.01 -1.41
N ILE A 329 11.83 11.54 -1.98
CA ILE A 329 10.67 12.01 -1.23
C ILE A 329 9.94 10.83 -0.59
N LEU A 330 9.69 9.76 -1.35
CA LEU A 330 8.96 8.58 -0.89
C LEU A 330 9.73 7.76 0.14
N ALA A 331 11.06 7.88 0.21
CA ALA A 331 11.87 7.31 1.30
C ALA A 331 11.50 7.85 2.69
N LEU A 332 10.71 8.93 2.79
CA LEU A 332 10.10 9.39 4.04
C LEU A 332 8.95 8.49 4.53
N LEU A 333 8.31 7.70 3.66
CA LEU A 333 7.19 6.83 4.02
C LEU A 333 7.54 5.87 5.18
N PRO A 334 8.60 5.03 5.09
CA PRO A 334 8.98 4.15 6.20
C PRO A 334 9.36 4.92 7.47
N VAL A 335 9.86 6.15 7.36
CA VAL A 335 10.14 7.01 8.52
C VAL A 335 8.85 7.40 9.25
N VAL A 336 7.82 7.82 8.50
CA VAL A 336 6.52 8.18 9.10
C VAL A 336 5.84 6.94 9.70
N ILE A 337 5.89 5.79 9.01
CA ILE A 337 5.40 4.50 9.54
C ILE A 337 6.13 4.14 10.85
N TYR A 338 7.45 4.33 10.91
CA TYR A 338 8.22 4.16 12.13
C TYR A 338 7.68 5.05 13.27
N GLN A 339 7.39 6.32 12.99
CA GLN A 339 6.85 7.23 14.01
C GLN A 339 5.47 6.78 14.50
N VAL A 340 4.60 6.30 13.61
CA VAL A 340 3.30 5.75 14.00
C VAL A 340 3.47 4.51 14.89
N GLY A 341 4.30 3.54 14.49
CA GLY A 341 4.56 2.34 15.28
C GLY A 341 5.24 2.62 16.63
N ALA A 342 6.15 3.59 16.66
CA ALA A 342 6.78 4.07 17.89
C ALA A 342 5.76 4.72 18.84
N ALA A 343 4.85 5.56 18.30
CA ALA A 343 3.80 6.21 19.06
C ALA A 343 2.78 5.20 19.62
N LEU A 344 2.38 4.22 18.82
CA LEU A 344 1.35 3.23 19.18
C LEU A 344 1.85 2.08 20.05
N HIS A 345 3.13 1.71 19.95
CA HIS A 345 3.65 0.55 20.66
C HIS A 345 5.05 0.76 21.25
N SER A 346 6.08 0.86 20.41
CA SER A 346 7.50 0.91 20.84
C SER A 346 8.40 1.24 19.64
N ARG A 347 9.62 1.72 19.87
CA ARG A 347 10.63 1.93 18.81
C ARG A 347 10.88 0.67 17.97
N GLY A 348 10.93 -0.50 18.59
CA GLY A 348 11.09 -1.77 17.87
C GLY A 348 9.92 -2.10 16.94
N ALA A 349 8.69 -1.79 17.35
CA ALA A 349 7.51 -1.94 16.49
C ALA A 349 7.53 -0.99 15.30
N GLY A 350 7.92 0.28 15.54
CA GLY A 350 8.12 1.24 14.45
C GLY A 350 9.20 0.77 13.47
N ALA A 351 10.34 0.28 13.98
CA ALA A 351 11.44 -0.20 13.14
C ALA A 351 11.05 -1.44 12.34
N ALA A 352 10.31 -2.38 12.96
CA ALA A 352 9.78 -3.55 12.28
C ALA A 352 8.79 -3.17 11.15
N ALA A 353 7.86 -2.26 11.43
CA ALA A 353 6.91 -1.78 10.43
C ALA A 353 7.60 -1.05 9.25
N ALA A 354 8.61 -0.22 9.55
CA ALA A 354 9.41 0.46 8.54
C ALA A 354 10.21 -0.53 7.68
N ALA A 355 10.83 -1.55 8.30
CA ALA A 355 11.56 -2.58 7.58
C ALA A 355 10.63 -3.40 6.66
N LEU A 356 9.43 -3.76 7.12
CA LEU A 356 8.42 -4.42 6.27
C LEU A 356 8.00 -3.54 5.09
N CYS A 357 7.86 -2.22 5.28
CA CYS A 357 7.57 -1.28 4.20
C CYS A 357 8.71 -1.23 3.17
N ILE A 358 9.97 -1.14 3.62
CA ILE A 358 11.15 -1.15 2.74
C ILE A 358 11.21 -2.44 1.91
N LEU A 359 11.04 -3.59 2.56
CA LEU A 359 11.08 -4.90 1.91
C LEU A 359 9.92 -5.10 0.92
N ARG A 360 8.70 -4.70 1.30
CA ARG A 360 7.54 -4.78 0.39
C ARG A 360 7.75 -3.93 -0.85
N GLU A 361 8.20 -2.69 -0.68
CA GLU A 361 8.44 -1.79 -1.82
C GLU A 361 9.58 -2.30 -2.70
N THR A 362 10.64 -2.84 -2.10
CA THR A 362 11.74 -3.49 -2.83
C THR A 362 11.22 -4.64 -3.71
N HIS A 363 10.37 -5.51 -3.15
CA HIS A 363 9.71 -6.57 -3.93
C HIS A 363 8.80 -5.99 -5.01
N GLY A 364 8.06 -4.91 -4.72
CA GLY A 364 7.25 -4.19 -5.70
C GLY A 364 8.07 -3.72 -6.90
N ILE A 365 9.25 -3.14 -6.68
CA ILE A 365 10.12 -2.66 -7.77
C ILE A 365 10.51 -3.82 -8.68
N PHE A 366 10.95 -4.96 -8.14
CA PHE A 366 11.26 -6.14 -8.97
C PHE A 366 10.01 -6.71 -9.68
N ALA A 367 8.85 -6.64 -9.02
CA ALA A 367 7.59 -7.15 -9.55
C ALA A 367 7.08 -6.43 -10.80
N ALA A 368 7.55 -5.21 -11.04
CA ALA A 368 7.21 -4.43 -12.22
C ALA A 368 7.45 -5.17 -13.55
N THR A 369 8.40 -6.10 -13.61
CA THR A 369 8.75 -6.84 -14.83
C THR A 369 7.77 -7.96 -15.20
N TYR A 370 6.93 -8.41 -14.27
CA TYR A 370 6.07 -9.59 -14.46
C TYR A 370 4.64 -9.46 -13.91
N ALA A 371 4.29 -8.32 -13.30
CA ALA A 371 2.96 -8.08 -12.73
C ALA A 371 2.25 -6.89 -13.40
N HIS A 372 0.94 -7.01 -13.59
CA HIS A 372 0.17 -6.20 -14.53
C HIS A 372 -0.43 -4.92 -13.91
N ASN A 373 -0.42 -4.78 -12.56
CA ASN A 373 -0.98 -3.61 -11.89
C ASN A 373 -0.16 -3.16 -10.66
N VAL A 374 1.14 -2.99 -10.86
CA VAL A 374 2.08 -2.56 -9.81
C VAL A 374 2.20 -1.04 -9.74
N SER A 375 2.27 -0.52 -8.52
CA SER A 375 2.57 0.88 -8.25
C SER A 375 3.74 0.96 -7.28
N ILE A 376 4.81 1.61 -7.74
CA ILE A 376 6.13 1.66 -7.11
C ILE A 376 6.69 3.07 -7.15
N THR A 377 7.72 3.31 -6.33
CA THR A 377 8.46 4.57 -6.21
C THR A 377 9.02 5.10 -7.52
N LYS A 378 9.24 4.20 -8.50
CA LYS A 378 9.77 4.49 -9.83
C LYS A 378 8.71 4.86 -10.86
N TYR A 379 7.43 4.75 -10.55
CA TYR A 379 6.35 5.07 -11.49
C TYR A 379 5.69 6.40 -11.17
N PHE A 380 5.19 7.08 -12.20
CA PHE A 380 4.45 8.31 -12.02
C PHE A 380 3.04 8.02 -11.50
N PHE A 381 2.91 7.58 -10.25
CA PHE A 381 1.63 7.37 -9.59
C PHE A 381 1.51 8.09 -8.25
N ALA A 382 0.29 8.54 -7.98
CA ALA A 382 -0.09 9.19 -6.73
C ALA A 382 -0.39 8.21 -5.58
N ASP A 383 -0.24 6.89 -5.76
CA ASP A 383 -0.58 5.88 -4.75
C ASP A 383 0.35 5.94 -3.53
N LEU A 384 1.67 5.86 -3.76
CA LEU A 384 2.66 5.97 -2.69
C LEU A 384 2.76 7.39 -2.10
N PRO A 385 2.68 8.48 -2.88
CA PRO A 385 2.50 9.82 -2.32
C PRO A 385 1.29 9.93 -1.40
N ALA A 386 0.16 9.30 -1.76
CA ALA A 386 -1.01 9.23 -0.89
C ALA A 386 -0.76 8.36 0.34
N ALA A 387 -0.03 7.25 0.23
CA ALA A 387 0.37 6.44 1.38
C ALA A 387 1.22 7.24 2.38
N LEU A 388 2.17 8.05 1.88
CA LEU A 388 2.98 8.96 2.70
C LEU A 388 2.11 10.01 3.39
N ALA A 389 1.23 10.68 2.65
CA ALA A 389 0.32 11.67 3.20
C ALA A 389 -0.67 11.08 4.21
N ALA A 390 -1.17 9.85 3.98
CA ALA A 390 -2.04 9.12 4.89
C ALA A 390 -1.32 8.71 6.17
N ALA A 391 -0.11 8.14 6.07
CA ALA A 391 0.71 7.82 7.24
C ALA A 391 0.99 9.08 8.07
N PHE A 392 1.27 10.22 7.41
CA PHE A 392 1.51 11.50 8.09
C PHE A 392 0.23 12.04 8.76
N PHE A 393 -0.91 11.95 8.09
CA PHE A 393 -2.22 12.27 8.66
C PHE A 393 -2.51 11.45 9.92
N PHE A 394 -2.35 10.13 9.87
CA PHE A 394 -2.58 9.27 11.03
C PHE A 394 -1.58 9.54 12.15
N TRP A 395 -0.32 9.81 11.84
CA TRP A 395 0.65 10.27 12.82
C TRP A 395 0.15 11.56 13.51
N ALA A 396 -0.20 12.60 12.75
CA ALA A 396 -0.71 13.86 13.29
C ALA A 396 -1.97 13.64 14.15
N LEU A 397 -2.89 12.78 13.70
CA LEU A 397 -4.14 12.47 14.41
C LEU A 397 -3.90 11.70 15.72
N ILE A 398 -2.91 10.80 15.74
CA ILE A 398 -2.50 10.07 16.96
C ILE A 398 -1.86 11.04 17.96
N GLN A 399 -1.03 11.98 17.49
CA GLN A 399 -0.43 13.02 18.32
C GLN A 399 -1.50 13.98 18.87
N TYR A 400 -2.47 14.35 18.04
CA TYR A 400 -3.66 15.08 18.46
C TYR A 400 -4.40 14.34 19.58
N ALA A 401 -4.78 13.08 19.36
CA ALA A 401 -5.54 12.31 20.33
C ALA A 401 -4.76 12.13 21.65
N ALA A 402 -3.43 12.04 21.59
CA ALA A 402 -2.57 12.03 22.77
C ALA A 402 -2.61 13.36 23.52
N ALA A 403 -2.42 14.49 22.82
CA ALA A 403 -2.39 15.82 23.39
C ALA A 403 -3.76 16.25 23.95
N ALA A 404 -4.85 15.92 23.25
CA ALA A 404 -6.21 16.20 23.67
C ALA A 404 -6.56 15.50 24.98
N ARG A 405 -6.20 14.21 25.11
CA ARG A 405 -6.45 13.42 26.33
C ARG A 405 -5.74 13.99 27.56
N SER A 406 -4.56 14.58 27.39
CA SER A 406 -3.81 15.19 28.49
C SER A 406 -4.15 16.66 28.72
N GLY A 407 -5.14 17.23 28.00
CA GLY A 407 -5.48 18.65 28.09
C GLY A 407 -4.35 19.59 27.63
N SER A 408 -3.42 19.11 26.81
CA SER A 408 -2.26 19.90 26.38
C SER A 408 -2.67 21.01 25.41
N PRO A 409 -2.10 22.23 25.52
CA PRO A 409 -2.30 23.30 24.54
C PRO A 409 -1.91 22.90 23.11
N ARG A 410 -1.00 21.93 22.96
CA ARG A 410 -0.56 21.37 21.66
C ARG A 410 -1.68 20.68 20.89
N ALA A 411 -2.81 20.36 21.53
CA ALA A 411 -3.96 19.75 20.87
C ALA A 411 -4.47 20.61 19.70
N ARG A 412 -4.44 21.95 19.81
CA ARG A 412 -4.88 22.84 18.72
C ARG A 412 -3.95 22.73 17.49
N PHE A 413 -2.64 22.75 17.74
CA PHE A 413 -1.64 22.58 16.69
C PHE A 413 -1.82 21.26 15.95
N PHE A 414 -1.94 20.15 16.68
CA PHE A 414 -2.10 18.84 16.05
C PHE A 414 -3.48 18.64 15.41
N ALA A 415 -4.54 19.30 15.90
CA ALA A 415 -5.84 19.31 15.23
C ALA A 415 -5.75 20.01 13.87
N LEU A 416 -5.17 21.23 13.85
CA LEU A 416 -4.91 21.97 12.62
C LEU A 416 -4.01 21.18 11.66
N LEU A 417 -2.93 20.56 12.17
CA LEU A 417 -2.03 19.73 11.38
C LEU A 417 -2.72 18.49 10.81
N SER A 418 -3.60 17.84 11.59
CA SER A 418 -4.38 16.69 11.11
C SER A 418 -5.33 17.10 9.98
N GLY A 419 -5.98 18.26 10.12
CA GLY A 419 -6.80 18.84 9.07
C GLY A 419 -6.01 19.14 7.80
N GLY A 420 -4.88 19.83 7.94
CA GLY A 420 -3.99 20.14 6.81
C GLY A 420 -3.41 18.91 6.14
N ALA A 421 -2.98 17.92 6.92
CA ALA A 421 -2.50 16.63 6.40
C ALA A 421 -3.59 15.87 5.63
N LEU A 422 -4.84 15.90 6.12
CA LEU A 422 -5.98 15.36 5.38
C LEU A 422 -6.24 16.17 4.09
N GLY A 423 -6.11 17.49 4.13
CA GLY A 423 -6.23 18.34 2.94
C GLY A 423 -5.18 18.04 1.88
N ILE A 424 -3.91 17.90 2.28
CA ILE A 424 -2.81 17.45 1.42
C ILE A 424 -3.14 16.09 0.80
N LEU A 425 -3.56 15.13 1.63
CA LEU A 425 -3.95 13.80 1.17
C LEU A 425 -5.13 13.86 0.17
N THR A 426 -6.14 14.69 0.44
CA THR A 426 -7.30 14.91 -0.45
C THR A 426 -6.88 15.55 -1.78
N LEU A 427 -5.92 16.48 -1.80
CA LEU A 427 -5.37 17.08 -3.03
C LEU A 427 -4.51 16.10 -3.86
N ILE A 428 -4.01 15.03 -3.25
CA ILE A 428 -3.31 13.93 -3.95
C ILE A 428 -4.31 12.86 -4.41
N ARG A 429 -5.33 12.56 -3.59
CA ARG A 429 -6.37 11.56 -3.81
C ARG A 429 -7.68 11.95 -3.12
N THR A 430 -8.63 12.45 -3.89
CA THR A 430 -9.90 13.06 -3.43
C THR A 430 -10.76 12.15 -2.56
N GLN A 431 -10.80 10.86 -2.86
CA GLN A 431 -11.54 9.86 -2.09
C GLN A 431 -11.10 9.77 -0.62
N SER A 432 -9.88 10.24 -0.30
CA SER A 432 -9.37 10.25 1.07
C SER A 432 -10.14 11.17 1.99
N LEU A 433 -10.95 12.09 1.44
CA LEU A 433 -11.82 12.98 2.22
C LEU A 433 -12.77 12.19 3.15
N ILE A 434 -13.11 10.94 2.81
CA ILE A 434 -13.92 10.05 3.67
C ILE A 434 -13.31 9.87 5.07
N LEU A 435 -11.99 10.02 5.21
CA LEU A 435 -11.30 9.89 6.49
C LEU A 435 -11.71 10.97 7.50
N LEU A 436 -12.49 11.98 7.10
CA LEU A 436 -13.23 12.85 8.03
C LEU A 436 -14.12 12.06 8.98
N LEU A 437 -14.69 10.93 8.54
CA LEU A 437 -15.47 10.02 9.38
C LEU A 437 -14.64 9.37 10.50
N VAL A 438 -13.31 9.41 10.40
CA VAL A 438 -12.38 9.00 11.49
C VAL A 438 -11.87 10.23 12.24
N ALA A 439 -11.53 11.29 11.51
CA ALA A 439 -10.92 12.50 12.05
C ALA A 439 -11.87 13.26 12.98
N LEU A 440 -13.12 13.51 12.58
CA LEU A 440 -14.09 14.29 13.34
C LEU A 440 -14.52 13.59 14.64
N PRO A 441 -14.88 12.28 14.64
CA PRO A 441 -15.15 11.60 15.90
C PRO A 441 -13.92 11.56 16.81
N THR A 442 -12.72 11.41 16.26
CA THR A 442 -11.50 11.48 17.06
C THR A 442 -11.31 12.88 17.65
N ALA A 443 -11.51 13.94 16.86
CA ALA A 443 -11.46 15.33 17.31
C ALA A 443 -12.43 15.57 18.47
N ILE A 444 -13.68 15.15 18.33
CA ILE A 444 -14.73 15.41 19.31
C ILE A 444 -14.55 14.54 20.57
N PHE A 445 -14.21 13.25 20.43
CA PHE A 445 -14.28 12.28 21.53
C PHE A 445 -12.92 11.90 22.15
N ALA A 446 -11.79 12.46 21.67
CA ALA A 446 -10.48 12.19 22.28
C ALA A 446 -10.38 12.67 23.73
N ASN A 447 -11.04 13.77 24.09
CA ASN A 447 -11.15 14.26 25.47
C ASN A 447 -12.60 14.28 25.95
N ARG A 448 -13.06 13.13 26.43
CA ARG A 448 -14.43 12.94 26.97
C ARG A 448 -14.75 13.72 28.23
N ASN A 449 -13.78 14.39 28.84
CA ASN A 449 -13.98 15.20 30.04
C ASN A 449 -14.04 16.70 29.70
N ALA A 450 -13.67 17.11 28.49
CA ALA A 450 -13.78 18.49 28.06
C ALA A 450 -15.25 18.90 27.83
N ALA A 451 -15.60 20.16 28.09
CA ALA A 451 -16.91 20.70 27.74
C ALA A 451 -17.18 20.62 26.22
N LEU A 452 -18.44 20.47 25.80
CA LEU A 452 -18.83 20.35 24.39
C LEU A 452 -18.30 21.50 23.53
N LYS A 453 -18.37 22.75 24.02
CA LYS A 453 -17.81 23.94 23.34
C LYS A 453 -16.32 23.77 23.01
N ARG A 454 -15.52 23.21 23.93
CA ARG A 454 -14.09 22.95 23.71
C ARG A 454 -13.85 21.84 22.70
N ARG A 455 -14.70 20.80 22.69
CA ARG A 455 -14.63 19.72 21.68
C ARG A 455 -14.96 20.26 20.28
N ALA A 456 -16.01 21.07 20.17
CA ALA A 456 -16.43 21.71 18.92
C ALA A 456 -15.34 22.67 18.39
N ALA A 457 -14.74 23.49 19.26
CA ALA A 457 -13.65 24.39 18.85
C ALA A 457 -12.45 23.64 18.26
N VAL A 458 -12.12 22.47 18.80
CA VAL A 458 -11.02 21.64 18.30
C VAL A 458 -11.36 20.98 16.96
N ALA A 459 -12.59 20.51 16.77
CA ALA A 459 -13.07 20.09 15.46
C ALA A 459 -13.00 21.25 14.45
N GLY A 460 -13.31 22.48 14.87
CA GLY A 460 -13.14 23.69 14.07
C GLY A 460 -11.70 23.91 13.61
N TRP A 461 -10.70 23.73 14.47
CA TRP A 461 -9.28 23.80 14.06
C TRP A 461 -8.90 22.75 13.02
N LEU A 462 -9.45 21.54 13.14
CA LEU A 462 -9.24 20.48 12.15
C LEU A 462 -9.88 20.84 10.80
N VAL A 463 -11.13 21.28 10.80
CA VAL A 463 -11.83 21.71 9.58
C VAL A 463 -11.13 22.91 8.94
N LEU A 464 -10.62 23.85 9.75
CA LEU A 464 -9.83 24.99 9.27
C LEU A 464 -8.56 24.51 8.55
N GLY A 465 -7.83 23.55 9.11
CA GLY A 465 -6.62 23.01 8.48
C GLY A 465 -6.89 22.38 7.12
N LEU A 466 -8.00 21.61 7.03
CA LEU A 466 -8.48 21.04 5.77
C LEU A 466 -8.82 22.14 4.76
N ALA A 467 -9.62 23.13 5.19
CA ALA A 467 -10.08 24.22 4.36
C ALA A 467 -8.90 25.06 3.82
N LEU A 468 -7.90 25.36 4.64
CA LEU A 468 -6.72 26.14 4.21
C LEU A 468 -5.94 25.48 3.06
N CYS A 469 -5.93 24.15 2.99
CA CYS A 469 -5.28 23.44 1.88
C CYS A 469 -6.20 23.33 0.66
N VAL A 470 -7.46 22.97 0.87
CA VAL A 470 -8.38 22.57 -0.22
C VAL A 470 -9.09 23.76 -0.86
N SER A 471 -9.44 24.79 -0.09
CA SER A 471 -10.26 25.89 -0.59
C SER A 471 -9.60 26.70 -1.71
N PRO A 472 -8.28 26.97 -1.74
CA PRO A 472 -7.69 27.73 -2.85
C PRO A 472 -7.83 26.99 -4.19
N TRP A 473 -7.72 25.66 -4.17
CA TRP A 473 -7.96 24.82 -5.35
C TRP A 473 -9.42 24.85 -5.81
N LEU A 474 -10.36 24.71 -4.88
CA LEU A 474 -11.79 24.77 -5.19
C LEU A 474 -12.22 26.15 -5.69
N ILE A 475 -11.65 27.23 -5.14
CA ILE A 475 -11.90 28.60 -5.59
C ILE A 475 -11.41 28.77 -7.03
N ARG A 476 -10.19 28.33 -7.35
CA ARG A 476 -9.68 28.32 -8.75
C ARG A 476 -10.65 27.59 -9.67
N SER A 477 -11.03 26.38 -9.29
CA SER A 477 -11.89 25.52 -10.11
C SER A 477 -13.27 26.14 -10.35
N ARG A 478 -13.82 26.83 -9.34
CA ARG A 478 -15.08 27.59 -9.48
C ARG A 478 -14.94 28.83 -10.37
N VAL A 479 -13.83 29.56 -10.26
CA VAL A 479 -13.57 30.71 -11.14
C VAL A 479 -13.50 30.27 -12.60
N ILE A 480 -12.94 29.09 -12.87
CA ILE A 480 -12.77 28.60 -14.25
C ILE A 480 -14.04 27.95 -14.81
N THR A 481 -14.72 27.11 -14.03
CA THR A 481 -15.85 26.29 -14.54
C THR A 481 -17.22 26.80 -14.15
N GLY A 482 -17.30 27.83 -13.31
CA GLY A 482 -18.54 28.33 -12.71
C GLY A 482 -19.07 27.47 -11.55
N SER A 483 -18.47 26.31 -11.27
CA SER A 483 -18.93 25.34 -10.26
C SER A 483 -17.78 24.75 -9.44
N PHE A 484 -18.09 24.18 -8.27
CA PHE A 484 -17.08 23.52 -7.44
C PHE A 484 -16.73 22.13 -7.98
N VAL A 485 -15.80 22.10 -8.92
CA VAL A 485 -15.18 20.89 -9.46
C VAL A 485 -13.88 20.62 -8.70
N PHE A 486 -13.71 19.40 -8.17
CA PHE A 486 -12.48 19.03 -7.47
C PHE A 486 -11.44 18.39 -8.41
N ASP A 487 -11.86 17.44 -9.23
CA ASP A 487 -11.02 16.71 -10.18
C ASP A 487 -11.66 16.75 -11.57
N HIS A 488 -10.88 16.41 -12.59
CA HIS A 488 -11.36 16.31 -13.97
C HIS A 488 -12.63 15.43 -14.06
N PRO A 489 -13.76 15.94 -14.60
CA PRO A 489 -15.04 15.21 -14.60
C PRO A 489 -14.97 13.84 -15.28
N ARG A 490 -14.17 13.65 -16.33
CA ARG A 490 -14.01 12.34 -17.00
C ARG A 490 -13.22 11.30 -16.19
N THR A 491 -12.62 11.68 -15.07
CA THR A 491 -11.81 10.76 -14.25
C THR A 491 -12.63 10.21 -13.10
N GLN A 492 -12.64 10.84 -11.92
CA GLN A 492 -13.33 10.31 -10.75
C GLN A 492 -14.85 10.22 -10.94
N THR A 493 -15.50 11.33 -11.32
CA THR A 493 -16.96 11.38 -11.45
C THR A 493 -17.46 10.59 -12.66
N GLY A 494 -16.73 10.63 -13.76
CA GLY A 494 -17.05 9.91 -15.00
C GLY A 494 -16.94 8.40 -14.85
N GLU A 495 -15.83 7.92 -14.28
CA GLU A 495 -15.65 6.47 -14.00
C GLU A 495 -16.71 5.97 -13.01
N LEU A 496 -17.06 6.78 -12.00
CA LEU A 496 -18.13 6.47 -11.06
C LEU A 496 -19.49 6.42 -11.76
N ALA A 497 -19.81 7.43 -12.58
CA ALA A 497 -21.06 7.48 -13.32
C ALA A 497 -21.19 6.30 -14.29
N ALA A 498 -20.12 5.97 -15.03
CA ALA A 498 -20.07 4.81 -15.92
C ALA A 498 -20.27 3.50 -15.15
N SER A 499 -19.60 3.35 -14.01
CA SER A 499 -19.71 2.18 -13.14
C SER A 499 -21.10 1.98 -12.53
N TYR A 500 -21.85 3.06 -12.37
CA TYR A 500 -23.19 3.09 -11.77
C TYR A 500 -24.30 3.14 -12.82
N ASN A 501 -23.97 3.14 -14.12
CA ASN A 501 -24.92 3.39 -15.21
C ASN A 501 -25.82 2.20 -15.55
N ILE A 502 -26.50 1.65 -14.55
CA ILE A 502 -27.40 0.49 -14.69
C ILE A 502 -28.61 0.86 -15.58
N GLY A 503 -29.14 2.07 -15.42
CA GLY A 503 -30.26 2.58 -16.21
C GLY A 503 -29.92 2.99 -17.63
N GLY A 504 -28.67 2.83 -18.10
CA GLY A 504 -28.27 3.12 -19.47
C GLY A 504 -28.38 4.60 -19.87
N PHE A 505 -28.16 5.53 -18.93
CA PHE A 505 -28.18 6.95 -19.20
C PHE A 505 -27.07 7.37 -20.16
N ASP A 506 -27.34 8.36 -21.01
CA ASP A 506 -26.31 8.99 -21.82
C ASP A 506 -25.34 9.80 -20.95
N LEU A 507 -24.08 9.37 -20.95
CA LEU A 507 -22.98 10.03 -20.23
C LEU A 507 -22.07 10.84 -21.16
N SER A 508 -22.40 10.92 -22.45
CA SER A 508 -21.62 11.69 -23.42
C SER A 508 -21.67 13.18 -23.08
N ARG A 509 -20.57 13.86 -23.40
CA ARG A 509 -20.48 15.31 -23.26
C ARG A 509 -21.02 15.95 -24.53
N GLU A 510 -21.93 16.90 -24.38
CA GLU A 510 -22.45 17.68 -25.50
C GLU A 510 -21.47 18.78 -25.93
N ASP A 511 -21.56 19.18 -27.20
CA ASP A 511 -20.73 20.24 -27.76
C ASP A 511 -20.96 21.58 -27.04
N GLY A 512 -19.87 22.27 -26.70
CA GLY A 512 -19.93 23.53 -25.95
C GLY A 512 -20.24 23.38 -24.45
N MET A 513 -20.49 22.18 -23.94
CA MET A 513 -20.75 21.96 -22.51
C MET A 513 -19.52 22.27 -21.66
N SER A 514 -19.66 23.07 -20.61
CA SER A 514 -18.57 23.35 -19.65
C SER A 514 -18.28 22.14 -18.75
N ASP A 515 -17.09 22.07 -18.15
CA ASP A 515 -16.73 20.99 -17.22
C ASP A 515 -17.66 20.93 -16.01
N GLY A 516 -18.14 22.08 -15.54
CA GLY A 516 -19.10 22.17 -14.45
C GLY A 516 -20.47 21.60 -14.80
N ALA A 517 -21.00 21.97 -15.97
CA ALA A 517 -22.26 21.41 -16.47
C ALA A 517 -22.15 19.90 -16.71
N TYR A 518 -21.02 19.44 -17.24
CA TYR A 518 -20.77 18.03 -17.46
C TYR A 518 -20.66 17.24 -16.14
N GLN A 519 -19.97 17.77 -15.14
CA GLN A 519 -19.93 17.16 -13.81
C GLN A 519 -21.34 17.04 -13.20
N GLU A 520 -22.19 18.05 -13.37
CA GLU A 520 -23.57 17.99 -12.88
C GLU A 520 -24.41 16.95 -13.63
N LYS A 521 -24.26 16.83 -14.96
CA LYS A 521 -24.90 15.75 -15.75
C LYS A 521 -24.52 14.37 -15.21
N LEU A 522 -23.22 14.13 -14.99
CA LEU A 522 -22.72 12.87 -14.43
C LEU A 522 -23.21 12.63 -12.99
N SER A 523 -23.19 13.67 -12.14
CA SER A 523 -23.64 13.58 -10.75
C SER A 523 -25.14 13.30 -10.66
N ALA A 524 -25.95 13.90 -11.55
CA ALA A 524 -27.36 13.63 -11.66
C ALA A 524 -27.63 12.18 -12.11
N ALA A 525 -26.87 11.66 -13.07
CA ALA A 525 -26.96 10.27 -13.48
C ALA A 525 -26.63 9.30 -12.32
N ILE A 526 -25.59 9.57 -11.53
CA ILE A 526 -25.26 8.79 -10.34
C ILE A 526 -26.43 8.80 -9.34
N ARG A 527 -26.96 9.99 -8.99
CA ARG A 527 -28.08 10.11 -8.04
C ARG A 527 -29.34 9.37 -8.51
N ARG A 528 -29.65 9.45 -9.80
CA ARG A 528 -30.80 8.75 -10.40
C ARG A 528 -30.62 7.23 -10.36
N ASN A 529 -29.44 6.71 -10.68
CA ASN A 529 -29.16 5.28 -10.56
C ASN A 529 -29.23 4.80 -9.10
N ILE A 530 -28.70 5.55 -8.14
CA ILE A 530 -28.81 5.23 -6.70
C ILE A 530 -30.28 5.15 -6.27
N ALA A 531 -31.12 6.06 -6.74
CA ALA A 531 -32.54 6.06 -6.42
C ALA A 531 -33.32 4.94 -7.14
N GLY A 532 -32.95 4.60 -8.37
CA GLY A 532 -33.62 3.59 -9.19
C GLY A 532 -33.20 2.15 -8.92
N TYR A 533 -31.94 1.93 -8.50
CA TYR A 533 -31.32 0.61 -8.32
C TYR A 533 -30.54 0.50 -6.99
N PRO A 534 -31.16 0.82 -5.84
CA PRO A 534 -30.45 0.86 -4.56
C PRO A 534 -29.93 -0.51 -4.11
N GLU A 535 -30.63 -1.60 -4.43
CA GLU A 535 -30.25 -2.96 -4.02
C GLU A 535 -29.05 -3.46 -4.81
N GLU A 536 -29.05 -3.28 -6.13
CA GLU A 536 -27.95 -3.64 -7.02
C GLU A 536 -26.69 -2.85 -6.67
N ILE A 537 -26.84 -1.54 -6.42
CA ILE A 537 -25.73 -0.68 -6.01
C ILE A 537 -25.18 -1.09 -4.65
N ALA A 538 -26.04 -1.32 -3.66
CA ALA A 538 -25.59 -1.82 -2.37
C ALA A 538 -24.86 -3.17 -2.50
N SER A 539 -25.36 -4.07 -3.35
CA SER A 539 -24.78 -5.39 -3.59
C SER A 539 -23.35 -5.30 -4.13
N PHE A 540 -23.12 -4.56 -5.23
CA PHE A 540 -21.76 -4.46 -5.77
C PHE A 540 -20.83 -3.67 -4.85
N VAL A 541 -21.31 -2.63 -4.15
CA VAL A 541 -20.48 -1.86 -3.19
C VAL A 541 -20.03 -2.76 -2.05
N ILE A 542 -20.93 -3.58 -1.49
CA ILE A 542 -20.59 -4.54 -0.45
C ILE A 542 -19.60 -5.58 -1.00
N ALA A 543 -19.82 -6.13 -2.20
CA ALA A 543 -18.90 -7.09 -2.80
C ALA A 543 -17.48 -6.50 -2.98
N HIS A 544 -17.36 -5.28 -3.50
CA HIS A 544 -16.07 -4.58 -3.65
C HIS A 544 -15.42 -4.27 -2.30
N PHE A 545 -16.22 -3.91 -1.29
CA PHE A 545 -15.71 -3.65 0.05
C PHE A 545 -15.10 -4.90 0.68
N PHE A 546 -15.79 -6.05 0.61
CA PHE A 546 -15.25 -7.31 1.08
C PHE A 546 -14.03 -7.76 0.27
N ASN A 547 -14.02 -7.55 -1.05
CA ASN A 547 -12.85 -7.80 -1.90
C ASN A 547 -11.64 -6.97 -1.43
N ALA A 548 -11.81 -5.68 -1.14
CA ALA A 548 -10.74 -4.82 -0.64
C ALA A 548 -10.20 -5.26 0.74
N LEU A 549 -11.08 -5.72 1.64
CA LEU A 549 -10.67 -6.29 2.94
C LEU A 549 -9.87 -7.58 2.77
N ILE A 550 -10.32 -8.48 1.89
CA ILE A 550 -9.62 -9.73 1.55
C ILE A 550 -8.25 -9.41 0.95
N ALA A 551 -8.18 -8.50 -0.01
CA ALA A 551 -6.95 -8.04 -0.65
C ALA A 551 -5.94 -7.47 0.38
N SER A 552 -6.41 -6.73 1.38
CA SER A 552 -5.56 -6.17 2.44
C SER A 552 -4.95 -7.25 3.34
N VAL A 553 -5.72 -8.29 3.67
CA VAL A 553 -5.20 -9.44 4.44
C VAL A 553 -4.17 -10.21 3.62
N ARG A 554 -4.34 -10.27 2.29
CA ARG A 554 -3.39 -10.90 1.34
C ARG A 554 -2.07 -10.14 1.19
N LEU A 555 -1.86 -9.00 1.86
CA LEU A 555 -0.51 -8.45 2.07
C LEU A 555 0.37 -9.41 2.89
N PHE A 556 -0.26 -10.26 3.72
CA PHE A 556 0.43 -11.39 4.31
C PHE A 556 0.85 -12.35 3.17
N PRO A 557 2.12 -12.81 3.15
CA PRO A 557 2.63 -13.64 2.07
C PRO A 557 1.93 -15.00 2.07
N VAL A 558 1.11 -15.27 1.05
CA VAL A 558 0.46 -16.57 0.87
C VAL A 558 0.64 -17.05 -0.55
N ARG A 559 1.63 -17.91 -0.75
CA ARG A 559 1.85 -18.61 -2.03
C ARG A 559 1.16 -19.96 -2.03
N THR A 560 0.52 -20.30 -3.16
CA THR A 560 -0.14 -21.59 -3.39
C THR A 560 0.82 -22.67 -3.83
N ALA A 561 1.91 -22.30 -4.50
CA ALA A 561 2.98 -23.18 -4.93
C ALA A 561 4.30 -22.41 -5.15
N LEU A 562 5.41 -23.13 -5.06
CA LEU A 562 6.72 -22.72 -5.57
C LEU A 562 7.15 -23.78 -6.58
N SER A 563 7.25 -23.40 -7.84
CA SER A 563 7.59 -24.31 -8.94
C SER A 563 9.10 -24.34 -9.21
N ARG A 564 9.80 -23.23 -8.93
CA ARG A 564 11.26 -23.07 -9.12
C ARG A 564 11.90 -22.25 -7.98
N TYR A 565 13.23 -22.34 -7.85
CA TYR A 565 13.97 -21.71 -6.75
C TYR A 565 14.07 -20.19 -6.86
N ASP A 566 14.17 -19.68 -8.08
CA ASP A 566 14.17 -18.25 -8.42
C ASP A 566 12.86 -17.56 -8.02
N GLU A 567 11.75 -18.32 -7.92
CA GLU A 567 10.47 -17.79 -7.45
C GLU A 567 10.52 -17.34 -5.97
N LEU A 568 11.43 -17.86 -5.13
CA LEU A 568 11.60 -17.39 -3.74
C LEU A 568 11.90 -15.89 -3.67
N GLY A 569 12.60 -15.35 -4.69
CA GLY A 569 12.90 -13.94 -4.85
C GLY A 569 11.75 -13.08 -5.38
N GLY A 570 10.63 -13.71 -5.78
CA GLY A 570 9.41 -13.01 -6.19
C GLY A 570 8.99 -13.22 -7.63
N GLY A 571 9.75 -13.94 -8.48
CA GLY A 571 9.64 -13.96 -9.96
C GLY A 571 8.33 -14.42 -10.63
N THR A 572 7.20 -14.46 -9.92
CA THR A 572 5.85 -14.64 -10.46
C THR A 572 4.83 -13.79 -9.70
N ALA A 573 3.82 -13.28 -10.41
CA ALA A 573 2.73 -12.49 -9.82
C ALA A 573 1.67 -13.39 -9.13
N PHE A 574 2.09 -14.23 -8.18
CA PHE A 574 1.23 -15.22 -7.53
C PHE A 574 0.02 -14.62 -6.78
N TRP A 575 0.00 -13.32 -6.52
CA TRP A 575 -1.13 -12.63 -5.92
C TRP A 575 -2.22 -12.29 -6.94
N GLU A 576 -1.90 -12.21 -8.23
CA GLU A 576 -2.83 -11.91 -9.34
C GLU A 576 -3.61 -13.15 -9.80
N THR A 577 -3.21 -14.36 -9.39
CA THR A 577 -3.99 -15.57 -9.66
C THR A 577 -5.26 -15.53 -8.79
N GLY A 578 -6.42 -15.38 -9.44
CA GLY A 578 -7.71 -15.14 -8.80
C GLY A 578 -8.14 -16.23 -7.81
N LEU A 579 -8.92 -15.83 -6.80
CA LEU A 579 -9.46 -16.73 -5.75
C LEU A 579 -10.51 -17.73 -6.29
N ALA A 580 -11.08 -17.49 -7.47
CA ALA A 580 -12.19 -18.27 -8.02
C ALA A 580 -11.77 -19.64 -8.59
N SER A 581 -10.53 -19.79 -9.06
CA SER A 581 -10.00 -21.07 -9.53
C SER A 581 -9.29 -21.78 -8.39
N GLU A 582 -10.06 -22.57 -7.62
CA GLU A 582 -9.60 -23.39 -6.50
C GLU A 582 -8.91 -22.58 -5.39
N THR A 583 -9.64 -22.17 -4.34
CA THR A 583 -8.99 -21.72 -3.10
C THR A 583 -8.35 -22.93 -2.43
N PRO A 584 -7.02 -23.17 -2.58
CA PRO A 584 -6.41 -24.32 -1.95
C PRO A 584 -6.44 -24.04 -0.45
N ALA A 585 -6.62 -25.06 0.40
CA ALA A 585 -6.65 -24.89 1.87
C ALA A 585 -5.49 -24.02 2.41
N VAL A 586 -4.36 -24.02 1.70
CA VAL A 586 -3.20 -23.14 1.84
C VAL A 586 -3.55 -21.65 1.89
N VAL A 587 -4.37 -21.15 0.96
CA VAL A 587 -4.77 -19.73 0.89
C VAL A 587 -5.59 -19.35 2.10
N SER A 588 -6.55 -20.20 2.47
CA SER A 588 -7.38 -20.00 3.66
C SER A 588 -6.54 -20.02 4.95
N ILE A 589 -5.58 -20.94 5.07
CA ILE A 589 -4.67 -21.01 6.23
C ILE A 589 -3.79 -19.76 6.31
N GLY A 590 -3.22 -19.31 5.20
CA GLY A 590 -2.41 -18.10 5.14
C GLY A 590 -3.20 -16.84 5.49
N MET A 591 -4.45 -16.72 5.01
CA MET A 591 -5.35 -15.63 5.40
C MET A 591 -5.65 -15.64 6.90
N VAL A 592 -5.89 -16.82 7.49
CA VAL A 592 -6.06 -16.96 8.94
C VAL A 592 -4.82 -16.50 9.69
N ALA A 593 -3.62 -16.88 9.23
CA ALA A 593 -2.36 -16.42 9.82
C ALA A 593 -2.19 -14.89 9.76
N GLY A 594 -2.50 -14.27 8.61
CA GLY A 594 -2.52 -12.83 8.44
C GLY A 594 -3.51 -12.14 9.39
N CYS A 595 -4.73 -12.66 9.51
CA CYS A 595 -5.75 -12.16 10.43
C CYS A 595 -5.31 -12.26 11.89
N LEU A 596 -4.72 -13.39 12.31
CA LEU A 596 -4.20 -13.58 13.66
C LEU A 596 -3.10 -12.59 13.98
N LEU A 597 -2.15 -12.40 13.06
CA LEU A 597 -1.04 -11.47 13.25
C LEU A 597 -1.54 -10.03 13.35
N ALA A 598 -2.44 -9.61 12.46
CA ALA A 598 -3.07 -8.29 12.49
C ALA A 598 -3.86 -8.07 13.80
N ALA A 599 -4.72 -9.02 14.19
CA ALA A 599 -5.50 -8.94 15.42
C ALA A 599 -4.61 -8.84 16.67
N TYR A 600 -3.52 -9.61 16.72
CA TYR A 600 -2.56 -9.57 17.81
C TYR A 600 -1.82 -8.22 17.88
N GLY A 601 -1.40 -7.69 16.72
CA GLY A 601 -0.77 -6.38 16.60
C GLY A 601 -1.69 -5.22 17.00
N ILE A 602 -2.97 -5.26 16.59
CA ILE A 602 -4.00 -4.29 16.99
C ILE A 602 -4.24 -4.39 18.50
N ALA A 603 -4.45 -5.59 19.03
CA ALA A 603 -4.68 -5.80 20.46
C ALA A 603 -3.50 -5.28 21.31
N ALA A 604 -2.26 -5.48 20.86
CA ALA A 604 -1.07 -4.95 21.50
C ALA A 604 -1.04 -3.40 21.51
N ALA A 605 -1.33 -2.77 20.36
CA ALA A 605 -1.40 -1.32 20.25
C ALA A 605 -2.51 -0.73 21.13
N VAL A 606 -3.69 -1.34 21.15
CA VAL A 606 -4.83 -0.90 21.97
C VAL A 606 -4.53 -1.07 23.45
N ARG A 607 -3.91 -2.17 23.86
CA ARG A 607 -3.46 -2.37 25.24
C ARG A 607 -2.51 -1.26 25.68
N LYS A 608 -1.55 -0.88 24.83
CA LYS A 608 -0.54 0.14 25.17
C LYS A 608 -1.08 1.57 25.11
N ARG A 609 -1.98 1.89 24.17
CA ARG A 609 -2.39 3.29 23.91
C ARG A 609 -3.90 3.56 23.94
N GLY A 610 -4.72 2.58 24.30
CA GLY A 610 -6.18 2.66 24.29
C GLY A 610 -6.71 2.71 22.86
N ARG A 611 -7.86 3.38 22.65
CA ARG A 611 -8.55 3.48 21.35
C ARG A 611 -7.68 4.04 20.22
N ARG A 612 -6.64 4.82 20.54
CA ARG A 612 -5.64 5.33 19.58
C ARG A 612 -4.95 4.19 18.81
N GLY A 613 -4.78 3.03 19.44
CA GLY A 613 -4.20 1.85 18.81
C GLY A 613 -4.99 1.30 17.62
N CYS A 614 -6.30 1.59 17.54
CA CYS A 614 -7.15 1.17 16.42
C CYS A 614 -7.24 2.21 15.28
N LEU A 615 -6.68 3.42 15.42
CA LEU A 615 -6.93 4.49 14.46
C LEU A 615 -6.52 4.10 13.02
N PRO A 616 -5.30 3.56 12.77
CA PRO A 616 -4.95 3.07 11.44
C PRO A 616 -5.86 1.95 10.91
N ALA A 617 -6.30 1.00 11.75
CA ALA A 617 -7.22 -0.06 11.34
C ALA A 617 -8.60 0.47 10.93
N ILE A 618 -9.18 1.37 11.73
CA ILE A 618 -10.46 2.01 11.41
C ILE A 618 -10.31 2.86 10.15
N GLY A 619 -9.19 3.57 10.02
CA GLY A 619 -8.81 4.31 8.83
C GLY A 619 -8.81 3.47 7.57
N LEU A 620 -8.16 2.31 7.61
CA LEU A 620 -8.09 1.37 6.50
C LEU A 620 -9.48 0.90 6.09
N ILE A 621 -10.33 0.52 7.06
CA ILE A 621 -11.71 0.09 6.81
C ILE A 621 -12.52 1.22 6.14
N VAL A 622 -12.46 2.44 6.68
CA VAL A 622 -13.21 3.58 6.15
C VAL A 622 -12.70 3.99 4.76
N PHE A 623 -11.40 3.95 4.53
CA PHE A 623 -10.81 4.24 3.22
C PHE A 623 -11.23 3.21 2.18
N HIS A 624 -11.19 1.93 2.52
CA HIS A 624 -11.60 0.85 1.61
C HIS A 624 -13.10 0.87 1.31
N PHE A 625 -13.91 1.36 2.23
CA PHE A 625 -15.31 1.64 1.94
C PHE A 625 -15.45 2.73 0.86
N SER A 626 -14.60 3.77 0.88
CA SER A 626 -14.59 4.76 -0.20
C SER A 626 -14.10 4.21 -1.53
N THR A 627 -13.13 3.29 -1.54
CA THR A 627 -12.72 2.66 -2.79
C THR A 627 -13.82 1.77 -3.36
N ALA A 628 -14.59 1.10 -2.49
CA ALA A 628 -15.74 0.30 -2.87
C ALA A 628 -16.91 1.16 -3.40
N LEU A 629 -17.20 2.31 -2.78
CA LEU A 629 -18.14 3.30 -3.31
C LEU A 629 -17.71 3.83 -4.68
N GLY A 630 -16.40 3.99 -4.90
CA GLY A 630 -15.86 4.36 -6.20
C GLY A 630 -15.90 3.24 -7.24
N ARG A 631 -16.27 2.01 -6.83
CA ARG A 631 -16.09 0.76 -7.60
C ARG A 631 -14.70 0.64 -8.22
N TYR A 632 -13.68 1.17 -7.54
CA TYR A 632 -12.30 1.08 -8.02
C TYR A 632 -11.81 -0.35 -7.88
N SER A 633 -11.11 -0.84 -8.91
CA SER A 633 -10.33 -2.08 -8.81
C SER A 633 -9.44 -1.99 -7.58
N ALA A 634 -9.28 -3.09 -6.84
CA ALA A 634 -8.37 -3.21 -5.71
C ALA A 634 -6.90 -2.89 -6.11
N GLY A 635 -5.94 -3.77 -5.83
CA GLY A 635 -4.55 -3.57 -6.24
C GLY A 635 -3.99 -2.22 -5.77
N ARG A 636 -3.52 -1.41 -6.73
CA ARG A 636 -2.88 -0.10 -6.44
C ARG A 636 -3.77 0.91 -5.71
N TYR A 637 -5.11 0.80 -5.81
CA TYR A 637 -6.01 1.76 -5.17
C TYR A 637 -6.09 1.60 -3.65
N LEU A 638 -5.63 0.47 -3.09
CA LEU A 638 -5.60 0.18 -1.65
C LEU A 638 -4.29 0.65 -0.98
N ILE A 639 -3.22 0.84 -1.77
CA ILE A 639 -1.88 1.24 -1.32
C ILE A 639 -1.88 2.44 -0.35
N PRO A 640 -2.73 3.47 -0.49
CA PRO A 640 -2.75 4.60 0.46
C PRO A 640 -2.93 4.17 1.92
N MET A 641 -3.55 3.02 2.20
CA MET A 641 -3.77 2.51 3.55
C MET A 641 -3.11 1.17 3.86
N ASP A 642 -2.53 0.47 2.89
CA ASP A 642 -1.90 -0.85 3.08
C ASP A 642 -0.78 -0.87 4.13
N TRP A 643 -0.09 0.25 4.31
CA TRP A 643 0.92 0.42 5.36
C TRP A 643 0.35 0.18 6.77
N ALA A 644 -0.97 0.33 6.99
CA ALA A 644 -1.60 0.01 8.27
C ALA A 644 -1.53 -1.49 8.60
N MET A 645 -1.63 -2.37 7.59
CA MET A 645 -1.43 -3.81 7.81
C MET A 645 0.04 -4.12 8.12
N LEU A 646 0.99 -3.53 7.38
CA LEU A 646 2.42 -3.66 7.66
C LEU A 646 2.77 -3.17 9.07
N LEU A 647 2.15 -2.07 9.51
CA LEU A 647 2.24 -1.55 10.86
C LEU A 647 1.80 -2.59 11.89
N TYR A 648 0.63 -3.21 11.72
CA TYR A 648 0.12 -4.19 12.69
C TYR A 648 0.89 -5.52 12.66
N PHE A 649 1.43 -5.93 11.50
CA PHE A 649 2.38 -7.04 11.45
C PHE A 649 3.66 -6.69 12.22
N GLY A 650 4.21 -5.48 12.04
CA GLY A 650 5.37 -5.01 12.80
C GLY A 650 5.12 -4.88 14.31
N THR A 651 3.94 -4.40 14.73
CA THR A 651 3.58 -4.34 16.17
C THR A 651 3.37 -5.73 16.75
N ALA A 652 2.81 -6.66 15.99
CA ALA A 652 2.64 -8.05 16.39
C ALA A 652 3.99 -8.73 16.65
N LEU A 653 4.94 -8.59 15.73
CA LEU A 653 6.31 -9.08 15.92
C LEU A 653 6.95 -8.41 17.16
N ALA A 654 6.91 -7.09 17.29
CA ALA A 654 7.51 -6.45 18.47
C ALA A 654 6.86 -6.88 19.80
N GLU A 655 5.53 -7.02 19.86
CA GLU A 655 4.84 -7.51 21.07
C GLU A 655 5.17 -8.99 21.32
N LEU A 656 5.22 -9.83 20.29
CA LEU A 656 5.56 -11.24 20.41
C LEU A 656 6.95 -11.41 21.05
N ARG A 657 7.92 -10.59 20.63
CA ARG A 657 9.24 -10.54 21.26
C ARG A 657 9.15 -10.10 22.73
N ASP A 658 8.41 -9.03 23.02
CA ASP A 658 8.21 -8.54 24.40
C ASP A 658 7.51 -9.57 25.31
N ASP A 659 6.64 -10.38 24.74
CA ASP A 659 5.90 -11.44 25.39
C ASP A 659 6.79 -12.68 25.65
N LEU A 660 7.55 -13.14 24.65
CA LEU A 660 8.51 -14.26 24.76
C LEU A 660 9.61 -13.96 25.77
N THR A 661 10.13 -12.74 25.78
CA THR A 661 11.12 -12.30 26.79
C THR A 661 10.53 -12.29 28.19
N ARG A 662 9.28 -11.84 28.38
CA ARG A 662 8.62 -11.93 29.68
C ARG A 662 8.40 -13.37 30.13
N ALA A 663 7.97 -14.23 29.22
CA ALA A 663 7.78 -15.66 29.45
C ALA A 663 9.09 -16.36 29.86
N ALA A 664 10.23 -15.89 29.32
CA ALA A 664 11.58 -16.34 29.68
C ALA A 664 12.00 -16.05 31.13
N GLY A 665 11.22 -15.28 31.87
CA GLY A 665 11.65 -14.67 33.14
C GLY A 665 12.56 -13.45 32.96
N TRP A 666 12.82 -13.00 31.72
CA TRP A 666 13.56 -11.77 31.48
C TRP A 666 12.63 -10.58 31.75
N ARG A 667 12.88 -9.89 32.86
CA ARG A 667 12.23 -8.63 33.15
C ARG A 667 13.07 -7.53 32.53
N PRO A 668 12.67 -6.95 31.38
CA PRO A 668 13.32 -5.73 30.93
C PRO A 668 13.22 -4.72 32.07
N VAL A 669 14.37 -4.15 32.48
CA VAL A 669 14.39 -3.06 33.45
C VAL A 669 13.39 -2.03 32.94
N ARG A 670 12.30 -1.81 33.70
CA ARG A 670 11.30 -0.78 33.41
C ARG A 670 11.96 0.59 33.56
N ARG A 671 12.81 0.98 32.62
CA ARG A 671 12.96 2.40 32.36
C ARG A 671 11.68 2.80 31.63
N ARG A 672 10.91 3.69 32.26
CA ARG A 672 10.11 4.67 31.50
C ARG A 672 11.12 5.47 30.67
N VAL A 673 11.65 4.89 29.60
CA VAL A 673 12.10 5.71 28.50
C VAL A 673 10.79 6.14 27.90
N ASP A 674 10.32 7.30 28.33
CA ASP A 674 9.20 7.94 27.69
C ASP A 674 9.42 7.85 26.18
N VAL A 675 8.39 7.36 25.50
CA VAL A 675 8.35 7.33 24.05
C VAL A 675 8.48 8.79 23.63
N PHE A 676 9.70 9.15 23.25
CA PHE A 676 10.26 10.50 23.28
C PHE A 676 10.38 11.10 24.71
N PRO A 677 11.56 11.56 25.18
CA PRO A 677 11.53 12.85 25.87
C PRO A 677 10.84 13.76 24.86
N PRO A 678 9.71 14.42 25.18
CA PRO A 678 9.07 15.31 24.22
C PRO A 678 10.21 16.13 23.65
N CYS A 679 10.48 16.01 22.35
CA CYS A 679 11.36 16.97 21.71
C CYS A 679 10.76 18.27 22.18
N SER A 680 11.53 19.05 22.93
CA SER A 680 11.07 20.30 23.49
C SER A 680 11.02 21.28 22.32
N LEU A 681 10.23 20.95 21.30
CA LEU A 681 9.40 21.88 20.59
C LEU A 681 8.79 22.70 21.71
N ARG A 682 9.41 23.84 22.00
CA ARG A 682 8.90 24.88 22.88
C ARG A 682 7.40 24.91 22.67
N SER A 683 6.61 24.99 23.74
CA SER A 683 5.16 25.02 23.62
C SER A 683 4.80 25.88 22.42
N PHE A 684 4.29 25.26 21.35
CA PHE A 684 3.86 26.02 20.19
C PHE A 684 2.67 26.81 20.71
N GLY A 685 2.94 28.05 21.11
CA GLY A 685 1.92 28.99 21.52
C GLY A 685 1.02 29.29 20.32
N SER A 686 0.15 30.28 20.47
CA SER A 686 -0.65 30.81 19.37
C SER A 686 0.19 31.05 18.10
N ARG A 687 1.40 31.59 18.25
CA ARG A 687 2.35 31.82 17.13
C ARG A 687 2.62 30.57 16.29
N GLY A 688 2.81 29.40 16.91
CA GLY A 688 3.08 28.16 16.18
C GLY A 688 1.87 27.64 15.41
N VAL A 689 0.66 27.87 15.96
CA VAL A 689 -0.60 27.52 15.27
C VAL A 689 -0.81 28.43 14.06
N PHE A 690 -0.59 29.74 14.21
CA PHE A 690 -0.72 30.69 13.09
C PHE A 690 0.36 30.50 12.03
N ALA A 691 1.60 30.19 12.41
CA ALA A 691 2.66 29.84 11.46
C ALA A 691 2.28 28.58 10.66
N LEU A 692 1.75 27.54 11.31
CA LEU A 692 1.24 26.36 10.62
C LEU A 692 0.07 26.71 9.69
N ALA A 693 -0.89 27.53 10.15
CA ALA A 693 -2.00 27.97 9.31
C ALA A 693 -1.51 28.70 8.05
N ALA A 694 -0.52 29.58 8.19
CA ALA A 694 0.10 30.28 7.07
C ALA A 694 0.78 29.31 6.10
N VAL A 695 1.54 28.33 6.59
CA VAL A 695 2.17 27.29 5.74
C VAL A 695 1.12 26.47 4.99
N LEU A 696 0.03 26.07 5.65
CA LEU A 696 -1.06 25.32 5.00
C LEU A 696 -1.77 26.16 3.93
N ALA A 697 -2.02 27.44 4.22
CA ALA A 697 -2.61 28.37 3.26
C ALA A 697 -1.69 28.60 2.05
N LEU A 698 -0.38 28.74 2.27
CA LEU A 698 0.62 28.87 1.19
C LEU A 698 0.69 27.60 0.34
N LEU A 699 0.64 26.41 0.97
CA LEU A 699 0.61 25.14 0.25
C LEU A 699 -0.65 25.02 -0.61
N GLY A 700 -1.82 25.37 -0.06
CA GLY A 700 -3.07 25.40 -0.83
C GLY A 700 -3.00 26.42 -1.98
N ALA A 701 -2.48 27.62 -1.73
CA ALA A 701 -2.33 28.69 -2.72
C ALA A 701 -1.26 28.39 -3.78
N ALA A 702 -0.29 27.51 -3.50
CA ALA A 702 0.71 27.11 -4.48
C ALA A 702 0.08 26.47 -5.73
N LEU A 703 -1.05 25.78 -5.60
CA LEU A 703 -1.75 25.19 -6.74
C LEU A 703 -2.28 26.25 -7.73
N PRO A 704 -3.15 27.20 -7.34
CA PRO A 704 -3.57 28.24 -8.27
C PRO A 704 -2.45 29.16 -8.75
N LEU A 705 -1.41 29.34 -7.93
CA LEU A 705 -0.24 30.13 -8.32
C LEU A 705 0.75 29.36 -9.20
N ALA A 706 0.64 28.03 -9.33
CA ALA A 706 1.60 27.21 -10.06
C ALA A 706 1.79 27.65 -11.51
N GLY A 707 0.72 28.09 -12.18
CA GLY A 707 0.83 28.61 -13.55
C GLY A 707 1.65 29.90 -13.69
N ARG A 708 1.92 30.60 -12.59
CA ARG A 708 2.80 31.78 -12.54
C ARG A 708 4.19 31.48 -11.98
N LEU A 709 4.39 30.30 -11.39
CA LEU A 709 5.68 29.90 -10.83
C LEU A 709 6.70 29.54 -11.92
N PHE A 710 6.23 29.17 -13.12
CA PHE A 710 7.06 28.75 -14.23
C PHE A 710 6.91 29.73 -15.42
N PRO A 711 8.01 30.18 -16.03
CA PRO A 711 7.95 31.04 -17.21
C PRO A 711 7.46 30.26 -18.43
N ALA A 712 6.74 30.94 -19.34
CA ALA A 712 6.31 30.34 -20.60
C ALA A 712 7.52 30.08 -21.50
N THR A 713 7.66 28.86 -22.02
CA THR A 713 8.76 28.45 -22.89
C THR A 713 8.38 28.42 -24.38
N LEU A 714 7.09 28.44 -24.69
CA LEU A 714 6.55 28.46 -26.05
C LEU A 714 5.51 29.58 -26.19
N VAL A 715 5.68 30.41 -27.20
CA VAL A 715 4.63 31.32 -27.69
C VAL A 715 3.94 30.63 -28.86
N PRO A 716 2.61 30.41 -28.84
CA PRO A 716 1.89 29.79 -29.94
C PRO A 716 2.00 30.63 -31.21
N ALA A 717 2.49 30.03 -32.29
CA ALA A 717 2.53 30.66 -33.60
C ALA A 717 1.16 30.63 -34.28
N GLY A 718 0.88 31.67 -35.08
CA GLY A 718 -0.34 31.76 -35.87
C GLY A 718 -0.34 30.76 -37.03
N ARG A 719 -1.53 30.42 -37.56
CA ARG A 719 -1.68 29.43 -38.65
C ARG A 719 -0.82 29.78 -39.88
N ALA A 720 -0.79 31.06 -40.27
CA ALA A 720 0.00 31.55 -41.39
C ALA A 720 1.52 31.45 -41.14
N GLU A 721 1.95 31.73 -39.90
CA GLU A 721 3.36 31.61 -39.50
C GLU A 721 3.82 30.15 -39.54
N VAL A 722 2.99 29.22 -39.06
CA VAL A 722 3.26 27.78 -39.13
C VAL A 722 3.33 27.31 -40.59
N ALA A 723 2.41 27.77 -41.45
CA ALA A 723 2.44 27.45 -42.88
C ALA A 723 3.74 27.93 -43.54
N ALA A 724 4.14 29.18 -43.29
CA ALA A 724 5.37 29.77 -43.81
C ALA A 724 6.61 29.02 -43.32
N LYS A 725 6.65 28.67 -42.02
CA LYS A 725 7.74 27.92 -41.41
C LYS A 725 7.88 26.51 -42.00
N LEU A 726 6.77 25.90 -42.41
CA LEU A 726 6.72 24.59 -43.06
C LEU A 726 6.90 24.65 -44.59
N GLY A 727 7.01 25.85 -45.18
CA GLY A 727 7.12 26.03 -46.63
C GLY A 727 5.85 25.66 -47.41
N LEU A 728 4.67 25.74 -46.79
CA LEU A 728 3.39 25.41 -47.42
C LEU A 728 2.79 26.64 -48.12
N SER A 729 2.22 26.43 -49.32
CA SER A 729 1.40 27.44 -50.00
C SER A 729 0.06 27.65 -49.25
N GLU A 730 -0.64 28.75 -49.49
CA GLU A 730 -1.97 28.99 -48.89
C GLU A 730 -2.98 27.87 -49.23
N THR A 731 -2.91 27.38 -50.47
CA THR A 731 -3.75 26.26 -50.95
C THR A 731 -3.42 24.94 -50.24
N ASP A 732 -2.14 24.64 -50.00
CA ASP A 732 -1.75 23.42 -49.29
C ASP A 732 -2.06 23.52 -47.80
N ALA A 733 -1.87 24.69 -47.21
CA ALA A 733 -2.20 24.95 -45.81
C ALA A 733 -3.70 24.78 -45.54
N ALA A 734 -4.57 25.13 -46.50
CA ALA A 734 -6.01 24.94 -46.38
C ALA A 734 -6.44 23.46 -46.31
N ALA A 735 -5.62 22.53 -46.81
CA ALA A 735 -5.91 21.11 -46.80
C ALA A 735 -5.75 20.44 -45.42
N TYR A 736 -5.14 21.12 -44.45
CA TYR A 736 -4.85 20.59 -43.11
C TYR A 736 -5.76 21.22 -42.05
N ASP A 737 -6.46 20.41 -41.24
CA ASP A 737 -7.23 20.93 -40.11
C ASP A 737 -6.35 21.28 -38.90
N TYR A 738 -5.18 20.63 -38.80
CA TYR A 738 -4.22 20.82 -37.72
C TYR A 738 -2.95 21.50 -38.26
N LEU A 739 -2.79 22.79 -37.94
CA LEU A 739 -1.61 23.56 -38.31
C LEU A 739 -1.16 24.42 -37.12
N ARG A 740 -0.21 23.90 -36.32
CA ARG A 740 0.18 24.48 -35.02
C ARG A 740 1.66 24.24 -34.66
N SER A 741 2.24 25.18 -33.91
CA SER A 741 3.49 24.98 -33.18
C SER A 741 3.23 24.39 -31.79
N ALA A 742 4.06 23.45 -31.33
CA ALA A 742 3.97 22.86 -30.00
C ALA A 742 5.33 22.39 -29.49
N ILE A 743 5.42 21.95 -28.24
CA ILE A 743 6.55 21.18 -27.72
C ILE A 743 6.20 19.70 -27.85
N ALA A 744 7.02 18.92 -28.54
CA ALA A 744 6.88 17.47 -28.59
C ALA A 744 7.44 16.82 -27.32
N ILE A 745 6.69 15.87 -26.75
CA ILE A 745 7.13 15.06 -25.62
C ILE A 745 6.85 13.58 -25.86
N TYR A 746 7.70 12.74 -25.27
CA TYR A 746 7.61 11.28 -25.29
C TYR A 746 7.57 10.65 -26.70
N PRO A 747 8.51 11.00 -27.62
CA PRO A 747 8.59 10.37 -28.93
C PRO A 747 8.92 8.88 -28.81
N ARG A 748 8.13 8.03 -29.48
CA ARG A 748 8.32 6.57 -29.52
C ARG A 748 8.06 6.05 -30.92
N TYR A 749 9.06 5.44 -31.53
CA TYR A 749 8.91 4.76 -32.80
C TYR A 749 8.45 3.31 -32.61
N TYR A 750 7.52 2.89 -33.46
CA TYR A 750 7.00 1.54 -33.57
C TYR A 750 7.25 1.05 -35.00
N GLU A 751 8.02 -0.02 -35.11
CA GLU A 751 8.18 -0.77 -36.37
C GLU A 751 6.85 -1.42 -36.80
N PRO A 752 6.68 -1.74 -38.09
CA PRO A 752 5.59 -2.56 -38.58
C PRO A 752 5.34 -3.82 -37.73
N GLY A 753 4.09 -4.05 -37.34
CA GLY A 753 3.67 -5.16 -36.49
C GLY A 753 3.97 -4.98 -35.00
N SER A 754 4.65 -3.91 -34.60
CA SER A 754 4.96 -3.62 -33.20
C SER A 754 3.98 -2.63 -32.57
N GLY A 755 3.84 -2.72 -31.24
CA GLY A 755 3.00 -1.89 -30.41
C GLY A 755 3.29 -2.11 -28.93
N GLU A 756 2.46 -1.54 -28.06
CA GLU A 756 2.43 -1.86 -26.62
C GLU A 756 1.21 -2.75 -26.35
N PRO A 757 1.39 -4.08 -26.14
CA PRO A 757 0.28 -4.95 -25.83
C PRO A 757 -0.27 -4.63 -24.43
N GLU A 758 -1.61 -4.75 -24.28
CA GLU A 758 -2.45 -4.45 -23.10
C GLU A 758 -3.09 -3.06 -23.05
N SER A 759 -4.41 -3.00 -23.23
CA SER A 759 -5.24 -1.78 -23.18
C SER A 759 -4.64 -0.61 -23.96
N ALA A 760 -4.07 -0.86 -25.14
CA ALA A 760 -3.27 0.14 -25.81
C ALA A 760 -4.11 1.41 -26.01
N LYS A 761 -3.53 2.54 -25.58
CA LYS A 761 -4.14 3.84 -25.82
C LYS A 761 -4.19 4.05 -27.34
N VAL A 762 -5.22 4.73 -27.83
CA VAL A 762 -5.43 4.96 -29.26
C VAL A 762 -4.13 5.36 -29.96
N GLY A 763 -3.70 4.55 -30.93
CA GLY A 763 -2.46 4.75 -31.71
C GLY A 763 -1.24 3.93 -31.25
N TYR A 764 -1.28 3.26 -30.09
CA TYR A 764 -0.18 2.46 -29.55
C TYR A 764 -0.31 0.93 -29.78
N ASP A 765 -1.44 0.48 -30.34
CA ASP A 765 -1.66 -0.93 -30.72
C ASP A 765 -0.69 -1.43 -31.80
N ALA A 766 -0.50 -2.74 -31.92
CA ALA A 766 0.22 -3.28 -33.07
C ALA A 766 -0.47 -2.88 -34.38
N ALA A 767 0.27 -2.30 -35.33
CA ALA A 767 -0.24 -1.84 -36.61
C ALA A 767 0.68 -2.31 -37.75
N PRO A 768 0.16 -2.58 -38.95
CA PRO A 768 0.97 -3.06 -40.08
C PRO A 768 1.94 -1.98 -40.60
N GLU A 769 1.69 -0.70 -40.34
CA GLU A 769 2.57 0.40 -40.67
C GLU A 769 3.55 0.78 -39.54
N GLY A 770 4.75 1.21 -39.94
CA GLY A 770 5.70 1.88 -39.06
C GLY A 770 5.23 3.29 -38.72
N ARG A 771 5.39 3.70 -37.45
CA ARG A 771 4.89 5.00 -36.98
C ARG A 771 5.65 5.53 -35.77
N LEU A 772 5.88 6.85 -35.77
CA LEU A 772 6.35 7.60 -34.62
C LEU A 772 5.13 8.19 -33.89
N MET A 773 4.97 7.81 -32.63
CA MET A 773 3.98 8.38 -31.71
C MET A 773 4.64 9.41 -30.80
N PHE A 774 4.03 10.58 -30.63
CA PHE A 774 4.47 11.58 -29.66
C PHE A 774 3.28 12.39 -29.15
N LEU A 775 3.42 13.02 -27.99
CA LEU A 775 2.41 13.93 -27.45
C LEU A 775 2.87 15.38 -27.66
N THR A 776 1.94 16.32 -27.69
CA THR A 776 2.26 17.74 -27.84
C THR A 776 1.77 18.58 -26.68
N LEU A 777 2.59 19.58 -26.32
CA LEU A 777 2.26 20.63 -25.37
C LEU A 777 2.15 21.97 -26.08
N SER A 778 0.97 22.59 -26.05
CA SER A 778 0.75 23.97 -26.47
C SER A 778 -0.19 24.67 -25.48
N PRO A 779 -0.05 25.99 -25.25
CA PRO A 779 -1.07 26.76 -24.59
C PRO A 779 -2.46 26.49 -25.18
N GLY A 780 -3.39 26.03 -24.34
CA GLY A 780 -4.78 25.75 -24.72
C GLY A 780 -5.01 24.53 -25.61
N GLY A 781 -4.00 23.68 -25.87
CA GLY A 781 -4.19 22.52 -26.75
C GLY A 781 -3.09 21.46 -26.59
N PHE A 782 -3.52 20.20 -26.59
CA PHE A 782 -2.64 19.04 -26.44
C PHE A 782 -3.19 17.92 -27.32
N GLY A 783 -2.31 17.13 -27.92
CA GLY A 783 -2.74 16.06 -28.80
C GLY A 783 -1.80 14.86 -28.77
N THR A 784 -2.36 13.73 -29.17
CA THR A 784 -1.59 12.53 -29.52
C THR A 784 -1.32 12.58 -31.01
N MET A 785 -0.06 12.54 -31.40
CA MET A 785 0.38 12.66 -32.78
C MET A 785 0.84 11.31 -33.30
N ARG A 786 0.44 10.99 -34.54
CA ARG A 786 0.91 9.82 -35.28
C ARG A 786 1.57 10.29 -36.57
N LEU A 787 2.87 10.05 -36.70
CA LEU A 787 3.62 10.27 -37.93
C LEU A 787 3.95 8.91 -38.53
N ARG A 788 3.42 8.59 -39.72
CA ARG A 788 3.71 7.32 -40.39
C ARG A 788 5.09 7.41 -41.02
N THR A 789 5.95 6.43 -40.76
CA THR A 789 7.33 6.41 -41.28
C THR A 789 7.89 5.00 -41.30
N ASP A 790 8.64 4.66 -42.36
CA ASP A 790 9.21 3.32 -42.55
C ASP A 790 10.41 3.05 -41.63
N ALA A 791 11.02 4.10 -41.07
CA ALA A 791 12.11 4.03 -40.10
C ALA A 791 12.03 5.15 -39.06
N ALA A 792 12.67 4.97 -37.91
CA ALA A 792 12.78 6.02 -36.90
C ALA A 792 13.55 7.24 -37.45
N PRO A 793 13.07 8.48 -37.21
CA PRO A 793 13.82 9.67 -37.61
C PRO A 793 15.14 9.77 -36.85
N ALA A 794 16.23 10.10 -37.56
CA ALA A 794 17.55 10.28 -36.97
C ALA A 794 17.61 11.43 -35.93
N PHE A 795 16.69 12.39 -36.01
CA PHE A 795 16.61 13.53 -35.10
C PHE A 795 15.16 13.82 -34.70
N PHE A 796 14.82 13.46 -33.46
CA PHE A 796 13.54 13.84 -32.83
C PHE A 796 13.67 13.73 -31.29
N PRO A 797 14.37 14.67 -30.62
CA PRO A 797 14.58 14.59 -29.17
C PRO A 797 13.32 14.96 -28.37
N ASP A 798 13.27 14.53 -27.10
CA ASP A 798 12.24 15.02 -26.16
C ASP A 798 12.34 16.53 -25.97
N ASN A 799 11.21 17.18 -25.72
CA ASN A 799 11.14 18.61 -25.44
C ASN A 799 11.58 19.51 -26.61
N ALA A 800 11.57 18.98 -27.84
CA ALA A 800 11.79 19.76 -29.06
C ALA A 800 10.59 20.65 -29.39
N THR A 801 10.84 21.82 -29.97
CA THR A 801 9.79 22.62 -30.60
C THR A 801 9.44 21.98 -31.94
N VAL A 802 8.15 21.78 -32.19
CA VAL A 802 7.65 21.17 -33.42
C VAL A 802 6.63 22.06 -34.09
N TRP A 803 6.70 22.13 -35.42
CA TRP A 803 5.73 22.81 -36.28
C TRP A 803 5.04 21.73 -37.09
N ILE A 804 3.72 21.59 -36.96
CA ILE A 804 3.00 20.41 -37.44
C ILE A 804 1.93 20.84 -38.44
N ALA A 805 1.89 20.14 -39.58
CA ALA A 805 0.75 20.09 -40.49
C ALA A 805 0.17 18.67 -40.53
N GLY A 806 -1.13 18.53 -40.30
CA GLY A 806 -1.80 17.24 -40.23
C GLY A 806 -3.31 17.31 -40.30
N LYS A 807 -3.93 16.14 -40.21
CA LYS A 807 -5.40 15.96 -40.18
C LYS A 807 -5.82 15.25 -38.91
N THR A 808 -6.91 15.68 -38.31
CA THR A 808 -7.42 15.11 -37.07
C THR A 808 -8.22 13.85 -37.37
N ASP A 809 -7.81 12.73 -36.78
CA ASP A 809 -8.41 11.40 -36.94
C ASP A 809 -8.91 10.91 -35.56
N GLY A 810 -10.10 11.38 -35.19
CA GLY A 810 -10.69 11.11 -33.87
C GLY A 810 -9.85 11.69 -32.73
N ALA A 811 -9.25 10.82 -31.92
CA ALA A 811 -8.44 11.21 -30.74
C ALA A 811 -6.94 11.40 -31.05
N VAL A 812 -6.52 11.11 -32.29
CA VAL A 812 -5.14 11.19 -32.76
C VAL A 812 -5.08 12.15 -33.94
N THR A 813 -4.00 12.90 -34.08
CA THR A 813 -3.76 13.70 -35.28
C THR A 813 -2.72 12.99 -36.15
N ASP A 814 -3.10 12.71 -37.39
CA ASP A 814 -2.22 12.19 -38.43
C ASP A 814 -1.35 13.32 -38.98
N VAL A 815 -0.07 13.27 -38.61
CA VAL A 815 0.94 14.24 -39.04
C VAL A 815 1.34 13.93 -40.47
N SER A 816 1.21 14.92 -41.35
CA SER A 816 1.66 14.82 -42.74
C SER A 816 3.04 15.42 -42.94
N LEU A 817 3.33 16.52 -42.24
CA LEU A 817 4.63 17.21 -42.27
C LEU A 817 4.93 17.76 -40.87
N VAL A 818 6.16 17.58 -40.40
CA VAL A 818 6.63 18.15 -39.13
C VAL A 818 8.05 18.68 -39.25
N LEU A 819 8.25 19.95 -38.85
CA LEU A 819 9.58 20.51 -38.63
C LEU A 819 9.90 20.41 -37.13
N VAL A 820 11.00 19.75 -36.80
CA VAL A 820 11.48 19.57 -35.43
C VAL A 820 12.68 20.48 -35.22
N GLU A 821 12.68 21.29 -34.16
CA GLU A 821 13.75 22.22 -33.78
C GLU A 821 14.16 21.97 -32.33
N ALA A 822 15.46 21.72 -32.08
CA ALA A 822 16.01 21.66 -30.73
C ALA A 822 17.45 22.15 -30.71
N GLY A 823 17.69 23.26 -30.01
CA GLY A 823 18.97 23.99 -30.08
C GLY A 823 19.23 24.48 -31.51
N ASP A 824 20.45 24.28 -32.00
CA ASP A 824 20.87 24.71 -33.35
C ASP A 824 20.53 23.67 -34.45
N LYS A 825 19.85 22.58 -34.09
CA LYS A 825 19.50 21.50 -35.02
C LYS A 825 18.02 21.56 -35.39
N SER A 826 17.73 21.39 -36.67
CA SER A 826 16.37 21.20 -37.18
C SER A 826 16.29 20.06 -38.19
N ALA A 827 15.12 19.43 -38.27
CA ALA A 827 14.82 18.41 -39.28
C ALA A 827 13.37 18.53 -39.73
N LEU A 828 13.16 18.61 -41.05
CA LEU A 828 11.85 18.53 -41.67
C LEU A 828 11.56 17.07 -42.03
N ILE A 829 10.45 16.53 -41.54
CA ILE A 829 10.08 15.13 -41.70
C ILE A 829 8.69 15.07 -42.34
N GLN A 830 8.60 14.35 -43.45
CA GLN A 830 7.36 14.10 -44.17
C GLN A 830 6.85 12.69 -43.88
N SER A 831 5.54 12.54 -43.72
CA SER A 831 4.91 11.23 -43.50
C SER A 831 5.05 10.33 -44.72
N GLY A 832 5.30 9.04 -44.49
CA GLY A 832 5.27 7.99 -45.50
C GLY A 832 3.86 7.76 -46.08
N PRO A 833 3.76 7.12 -47.27
CA PRO A 833 2.49 6.89 -47.96
C PRO A 833 1.55 5.99 -47.15
N ARG A 834 0.24 6.26 -47.21
CA ARG A 834 -0.79 5.42 -46.59
C ARG A 834 -0.90 4.11 -47.39
N ARG A 835 -0.36 3.00 -46.87
CA ARG A 835 -0.66 1.67 -47.43
C ARG A 835 -2.15 1.41 -47.21
N LYS A 836 -2.90 1.27 -48.29
CA LYS A 836 -4.27 0.75 -48.24
C LYS A 836 -4.16 -0.74 -47.93
N GLU A 837 -4.95 -1.21 -46.96
CA GLU A 837 -5.14 -2.64 -46.68
C GLU A 837 -5.65 -3.39 -47.90
#